data_AF-A0A2E2KSM1-F1
#
_entry.id   AF-A0A2E2KSM1-F1
#
_cell.length_a   1.000
_cell.length_b   1.000
_cell.length_c   1.000
_cell.angle_alpha   90.00
_cell.angle_beta   90.00
_cell.angle_gamma   90.00
#
_symmetry.space_group_name_H-M   'P 1'
#
loop_
_entity.id
_entity.type
_entity.pdbx_description
1 polymer ?
#
loop_
_entity_poly.entity_id
_entity_poly.type
_entity_poly.pdbx_seq_one_letter_code
_entity_poly.pdbx_strand_id
1 'polypeptide(L)'
;MADYALTGRDLKRHIKIARTTPLAFAYNPGAPKEVDYFALHRKRTAEQLSKTAKKYGPSAKAAYGSAQVDGKVLELRCELVLPAMARKLKQHLKANQVTINVRIMDADGNVLEEDIEDIADDPDLFSDDQDLKDDPETDTDDGGDDGGDLDEDIDDEDIGQDQKASTEQETAEIVAGLKRIQPVVMAAPEAVADKLKGAMTKVVGHIKANEIPAARETFDNLDAAVTKLMAYQAKAATPEAPEAPDTKAEPEPQPQTDDARLKALIVRAEELKEGIAVTKVPDAVRTKLETALQTAAAALKTGNLDQAETIMGKIAEALTRLGMGTDSIQQSKSKAKDAKDKTPDTADAQTEPGQTTPDPAAPASPGDDFDQKAHDLKERVESLRTQMTVRFGVEVQGALDERLDLAVKDLEAGIYSSAGPAMTFVQDAMRLQDAIDALMPDYTRAASTGAVEDVSRMRILFDSALELVPGPDHAKAWAYLQQVQTMIAEGAENNTNAFMADIPEDVRRFAMSRLNWTSARTRMKGEMDKLRDTIAQTISGDPEYSEILDNLGELYTYIEGLDLRLADRLDAIVNAEQGPERETRKTEARAVLREYLDELSQPFFQDVDSGNGFANVNVAATARSALDDIDRELAA
;
A
#
# COMPACT_ATOMS: atom_id res chain seq x y z
N MET A 1 -19.26 -13.89 12.92
CA MET A 1 -18.57 -12.95 13.84
C MET A 1 -18.93 -13.31 15.29
N ALA A 2 -18.24 -12.77 16.29
CA ALA A 2 -18.67 -12.86 17.69
C ALA A 2 -19.76 -11.81 17.91
N ASP A 3 -21.02 -12.26 18.04
CA ASP A 3 -22.20 -11.41 18.25
C ASP A 3 -21.91 -10.28 19.27
N TYR A 4 -22.04 -9.01 18.86
CA TYR A 4 -21.92 -7.81 19.70
C TYR A 4 -20.55 -7.52 20.37
N ALA A 5 -19.45 -8.21 20.00
CA ALA A 5 -18.12 -7.79 20.44
C ALA A 5 -17.72 -6.45 19.80
N LEU A 6 -17.48 -5.41 20.60
CA LEU A 6 -17.12 -4.09 20.10
C LEU A 6 -15.61 -3.84 20.21
N THR A 7 -15.01 -3.33 19.13
CA THR A 7 -13.59 -2.93 19.09
C THR A 7 -13.43 -1.59 18.37
N GLY A 8 -12.27 -0.94 18.54
CA GLY A 8 -11.89 0.29 17.85
C GLY A 8 -12.97 1.37 17.79
N ARG A 9 -13.33 1.81 16.58
CA ARG A 9 -14.29 2.91 16.35
C ARG A 9 -15.69 2.61 16.89
N ASP A 10 -16.19 1.38 16.77
CA ASP A 10 -17.55 1.03 17.20
C ASP A 10 -17.67 1.03 18.73
N LEU A 11 -16.59 0.63 19.41
CA LEU A 11 -16.46 0.77 20.85
C LEU A 11 -16.38 2.26 21.26
N LYS A 12 -15.60 3.09 20.55
CA LYS A 12 -15.52 4.54 20.79
C LYS A 12 -16.90 5.21 20.57
N ARG A 13 -17.66 4.82 19.53
CA ARG A 13 -19.05 5.26 19.25
C ARG A 13 -20.00 4.89 20.40
N HIS A 14 -19.98 3.65 20.86
CA HIS A 14 -20.83 3.22 21.98
C HIS A 14 -20.46 3.89 23.31
N ILE A 15 -19.17 4.18 23.55
CA ILE A 15 -18.74 4.93 24.75
C ILE A 15 -19.12 6.41 24.66
N LYS A 16 -19.13 7.03 23.46
CA LYS A 16 -19.76 8.36 23.27
C LYS A 16 -21.25 8.31 23.63
N ILE A 17 -22.00 7.33 23.14
CA ILE A 17 -23.44 7.16 23.46
C ILE A 17 -23.66 6.97 24.97
N ALA A 18 -22.77 6.25 25.65
CA ALA A 18 -22.81 6.05 27.11
C ALA A 18 -22.65 7.35 27.93
N ARG A 19 -22.24 8.48 27.34
CA ARG A 19 -22.23 9.81 27.98
C ARG A 19 -23.65 10.36 28.21
N THR A 20 -24.60 10.00 27.34
CA THR A 20 -25.98 10.54 27.40
C THR A 20 -27.02 9.48 27.74
N THR A 21 -26.77 8.21 27.36
CA THR A 21 -27.72 7.10 27.52
C THR A 21 -27.01 5.90 28.17
N PRO A 22 -27.41 5.47 29.38
CA PRO A 22 -26.87 4.25 29.99
C PRO A 22 -27.07 3.03 29.07
N LEU A 23 -26.01 2.26 28.85
CA LEU A 23 -26.01 1.08 27.98
C LEU A 23 -25.95 -0.20 28.80
N ALA A 24 -26.57 -1.27 28.31
CA ALA A 24 -26.30 -2.59 28.85
C ALA A 24 -24.89 -3.04 28.42
N PHE A 25 -24.14 -3.68 29.32
CA PHE A 25 -22.82 -4.21 29.01
C PHE A 25 -22.65 -5.69 29.39
N ALA A 26 -21.71 -6.35 28.73
CA ALA A 26 -21.08 -7.55 29.24
C ALA A 26 -19.57 -7.56 28.97
N TYR A 27 -18.80 -8.06 29.93
CA TYR A 27 -17.34 -8.12 29.88
C TYR A 27 -16.86 -9.51 30.26
N ASN A 28 -16.04 -10.11 29.41
CA ASN A 28 -15.47 -11.44 29.59
C ASN A 28 -13.94 -11.38 29.40
N PRO A 29 -13.17 -11.40 30.51
CA PRO A 29 -11.72 -11.22 30.46
C PRO A 29 -10.98 -12.49 30.02
N GLY A 30 -9.98 -12.33 29.16
CA GLY A 30 -9.08 -13.38 28.69
C GLY A 30 -7.89 -13.68 29.61
N ALA A 31 -7.17 -14.73 29.23
CA ALA A 31 -5.80 -14.97 29.70
C ALA A 31 -4.83 -13.93 29.11
N PRO A 32 -3.58 -13.78 29.62
CA PRO A 32 -2.64 -12.73 29.20
C PRO A 32 -2.21 -12.70 27.72
N LYS A 33 -2.70 -13.62 26.88
CA LYS A 33 -2.46 -13.69 25.42
C LYS A 33 -3.77 -13.75 24.60
N GLU A 34 -4.91 -13.63 25.26
CA GLU A 34 -6.24 -13.65 24.65
C GLU A 34 -6.83 -12.25 24.72
N VAL A 35 -7.58 -11.86 23.69
CA VAL A 35 -8.28 -10.57 23.68
C VAL A 35 -9.54 -10.69 24.54
N ASP A 36 -9.71 -9.78 25.50
CA ASP A 36 -10.96 -9.70 26.26
C ASP A 36 -12.14 -9.47 25.31
N TYR A 37 -13.29 -10.06 25.63
CA TYR A 37 -14.55 -9.73 24.96
C TYR A 37 -15.26 -8.64 25.76
N PHE A 38 -15.63 -7.54 25.10
CA PHE A 38 -16.46 -6.48 25.66
C PHE A 38 -17.59 -6.10 24.70
N ALA A 39 -18.79 -5.94 25.23
CA ALA A 39 -19.99 -5.58 24.49
C ALA A 39 -20.75 -4.46 25.20
N LEU A 40 -21.22 -3.47 24.44
CA LEU A 40 -22.16 -2.43 24.87
C LEU A 40 -23.34 -2.43 23.89
N HIS A 41 -24.57 -2.26 24.38
CA HIS A 41 -25.73 -2.25 23.48
C HIS A 41 -26.90 -1.40 24.04
N ARG A 42 -27.59 -0.67 23.15
CA ARG A 42 -28.75 0.18 23.48
C ARG A 42 -30.02 -0.62 23.79
N LYS A 43 -30.39 -1.56 22.90
CA LYS A 43 -31.65 -2.34 22.95
C LYS A 43 -31.58 -3.74 23.62
N ARG A 44 -30.42 -4.31 23.93
CA ARG A 44 -30.28 -5.68 24.51
C ARG A 44 -30.17 -5.62 26.03
N THR A 45 -30.61 -6.67 26.73
CA THR A 45 -30.45 -6.73 28.19
C THR A 45 -29.05 -7.21 28.60
N ALA A 46 -28.60 -6.83 29.80
CA ALA A 46 -27.31 -7.25 30.33
C ALA A 46 -27.20 -8.79 30.45
N GLU A 47 -28.29 -9.49 30.77
CA GLU A 47 -28.35 -10.97 30.73
C GLU A 47 -28.13 -11.55 29.32
N GLN A 48 -28.72 -10.95 28.28
CA GLN A 48 -28.54 -11.40 26.89
C GLN A 48 -27.08 -11.24 26.49
N LEU A 49 -26.49 -10.07 26.75
CA LEU A 49 -25.08 -9.82 26.50
C LEU A 49 -24.18 -10.76 27.31
N SER A 50 -24.52 -11.08 28.57
CA SER A 50 -23.77 -12.03 29.40
C SER A 50 -23.77 -13.46 28.84
N LYS A 51 -24.90 -13.92 28.29
CA LYS A 51 -25.00 -15.24 27.62
C LYS A 51 -24.12 -15.29 26.38
N THR A 52 -24.14 -14.24 25.55
CA THR A 52 -23.28 -14.10 24.38
C THR A 52 -21.80 -14.01 24.76
N ALA A 53 -21.46 -13.18 25.74
CA ALA A 53 -20.11 -13.02 26.26
C ALA A 53 -19.53 -14.33 26.80
N LYS A 54 -20.33 -15.20 27.42
CA LYS A 54 -19.89 -16.55 27.86
C LYS A 54 -19.78 -17.57 26.73
N LYS A 55 -20.43 -17.33 25.58
CA LYS A 55 -20.42 -18.21 24.40
C LYS A 55 -19.25 -17.91 23.47
N TYR A 56 -18.91 -16.64 23.31
CA TYR A 56 -17.88 -16.17 22.36
C TYR A 56 -16.65 -15.54 23.03
N GLY A 57 -16.72 -15.20 24.31
CA GLY A 57 -15.58 -14.68 25.07
C GLY A 57 -14.69 -15.81 25.63
N PRO A 58 -13.44 -15.48 26.01
CA PRO A 58 -12.40 -16.46 26.35
C PRO A 58 -12.63 -17.22 27.68
N SER A 59 -13.38 -16.66 28.63
CA SER A 59 -13.63 -17.24 29.96
C SER A 59 -15.04 -17.82 30.10
N ALA A 60 -15.19 -18.84 30.96
CA ALA A 60 -16.50 -19.37 31.37
C ALA A 60 -17.34 -18.39 32.23
N LYS A 61 -16.78 -17.24 32.63
CA LYS A 61 -17.45 -16.21 33.43
C LYS A 61 -17.36 -14.84 32.75
N ALA A 62 -18.49 -14.14 32.69
CA ALA A 62 -18.60 -12.77 32.21
C ALA A 62 -19.32 -11.90 33.25
N ALA A 63 -18.77 -10.72 33.53
CA ALA A 63 -19.44 -9.64 34.25
C ALA A 63 -20.49 -8.98 33.35
N TYR A 64 -21.52 -8.37 33.96
CA TYR A 64 -22.58 -7.69 33.23
C TYR A 64 -23.36 -6.72 34.13
N GLY A 65 -24.06 -5.79 33.50
CA GLY A 65 -24.91 -4.79 34.15
C GLY A 65 -25.12 -3.58 33.24
N SER A 66 -25.07 -2.37 33.82
CA SER A 66 -25.20 -1.10 33.07
C SER A 66 -23.91 -0.27 33.11
N ALA A 67 -23.58 0.35 31.98
CA ALA A 67 -22.43 1.21 31.79
C ALA A 67 -22.87 2.63 31.42
N GLN A 68 -22.26 3.63 32.05
CA GLN A 68 -22.49 5.05 31.79
C GLN A 68 -21.16 5.81 31.92
N VAL A 69 -20.98 6.89 31.15
CA VAL A 69 -19.80 7.76 31.28
C VAL A 69 -20.16 9.00 32.08
N ASP A 70 -19.45 9.23 33.18
CA ASP A 70 -19.46 10.48 33.94
C ASP A 70 -18.09 11.18 33.81
N GLY A 71 -18.07 12.31 33.11
CA GLY A 71 -16.85 13.06 32.80
C GLY A 71 -15.77 12.20 32.13
N LYS A 72 -14.69 11.92 32.87
CA LYS A 72 -13.53 11.11 32.44
C LYS A 72 -13.57 9.65 32.93
N VAL A 73 -14.71 9.19 33.47
CA VAL A 73 -14.85 7.87 34.11
C VAL A 73 -15.98 7.08 33.45
N LEU A 74 -15.68 5.87 32.99
CA LEU A 74 -16.67 4.86 32.66
C LEU A 74 -17.11 4.16 33.95
N GLU A 75 -18.34 4.42 34.38
CA GLU A 75 -18.97 3.79 35.53
C GLU A 75 -19.74 2.54 35.10
N LEU A 76 -19.39 1.39 35.68
CA LEU A 76 -20.06 0.11 35.43
C LEU A 76 -20.75 -0.40 36.70
N ARG A 77 -22.07 -0.31 36.74
CA ARG A 77 -22.90 -0.89 37.80
C ARG A 77 -23.14 -2.35 37.50
N CYS A 78 -22.61 -3.23 38.33
CA CYS A 78 -22.50 -4.65 38.05
C CYS A 78 -23.54 -5.47 38.82
N GLU A 79 -24.32 -6.27 38.09
CA GLU A 79 -25.15 -7.34 38.65
C GLU A 79 -24.28 -8.57 39.00
N LEU A 80 -23.22 -8.79 38.22
CA LEU A 80 -22.16 -9.75 38.51
C LEU A 80 -20.81 -9.12 38.20
N VAL A 81 -19.92 -9.09 39.20
CA VAL A 81 -18.55 -8.56 39.11
C VAL A 81 -17.51 -9.68 38.96
N LEU A 82 -16.37 -9.39 38.35
CA LEU A 82 -15.20 -10.27 38.28
C LEU A 82 -13.98 -9.60 38.94
N PRO A 83 -13.01 -10.36 39.48
CA PRO A 83 -11.82 -9.78 40.12
C PRO A 83 -10.89 -9.06 39.13
N ALA A 84 -10.31 -7.93 39.55
CA ALA A 84 -9.36 -7.12 38.78
C ALA A 84 -9.96 -6.57 37.47
N MET A 85 -11.26 -6.25 37.49
CA MET A 85 -12.01 -5.86 36.31
C MET A 85 -11.73 -4.42 35.87
N ALA A 86 -11.52 -3.49 36.81
CA ALA A 86 -11.26 -2.09 36.48
C ALA A 86 -9.97 -1.98 35.65
N ARG A 87 -8.90 -2.61 36.16
CA ARG A 87 -7.58 -2.60 35.51
C ARG A 87 -7.58 -3.32 34.17
N LYS A 88 -8.17 -4.51 34.08
CA LYS A 88 -8.19 -5.26 32.81
C LYS A 88 -9.05 -4.55 31.76
N LEU A 89 -10.24 -4.08 32.13
CA LEU A 89 -11.10 -3.35 31.21
C LEU A 89 -10.43 -2.06 30.74
N LYS A 90 -9.80 -1.28 31.63
CA LYS A 90 -9.03 -0.09 31.26
C LYS A 90 -7.89 -0.41 30.28
N GLN A 91 -7.20 -1.54 30.46
CA GLN A 91 -6.18 -2.01 29.52
C GLN A 91 -6.79 -2.39 28.15
N HIS A 92 -7.96 -3.04 28.13
CA HIS A 92 -8.69 -3.37 26.90
C HIS A 92 -9.21 -2.11 26.16
N LEU A 93 -9.76 -1.14 26.89
CA LEU A 93 -10.20 0.15 26.33
C LEU A 93 -9.03 0.91 25.71
N LYS A 94 -7.89 0.97 26.42
CA LYS A 94 -6.65 1.59 25.91
C LYS A 94 -6.12 0.88 24.66
N ALA A 95 -6.18 -0.45 24.60
CA ALA A 95 -5.82 -1.21 23.39
C ALA A 95 -6.73 -0.91 22.19
N ASN A 96 -7.97 -0.48 22.43
CA ASN A 96 -8.94 -0.04 21.43
C ASN A 96 -8.93 1.48 21.19
N GLN A 97 -7.88 2.20 21.59
CA GLN A 97 -7.75 3.67 21.45
C GLN A 97 -8.86 4.47 22.17
N VAL A 98 -9.42 3.93 23.27
CA VAL A 98 -10.33 4.63 24.17
C VAL A 98 -9.59 4.95 25.48
N THR A 99 -9.26 6.22 25.69
CA THR A 99 -8.57 6.67 26.91
C THR A 99 -9.59 7.20 27.92
N ILE A 100 -10.03 6.33 28.84
CA ILE A 100 -10.97 6.68 29.91
C ILE A 100 -10.63 5.91 31.20
N ASN A 101 -10.91 6.49 32.36
CA ASN A 101 -10.78 5.78 33.64
C ASN A 101 -11.96 4.83 33.85
N VAL A 102 -11.80 3.83 34.73
CA VAL A 102 -12.82 2.80 34.96
C VAL A 102 -13.19 2.70 36.43
N ARG A 103 -14.49 2.79 36.74
CA ARG A 103 -15.06 2.62 38.07
C ARG A 103 -16.09 1.49 38.05
N ILE A 104 -15.95 0.54 38.95
CA ILE A 104 -16.84 -0.61 39.13
C ILE A 104 -17.68 -0.39 40.39
N MET A 105 -19.00 -0.49 40.26
CA MET A 105 -19.96 -0.39 41.36
C MET A 105 -20.76 -1.69 41.50
N ASP A 106 -21.32 -1.93 42.69
CA ASP A 106 -22.41 -2.89 42.88
C ASP A 106 -23.77 -2.32 42.42
N ALA A 107 -24.84 -3.11 42.58
CA ALA A 107 -26.20 -2.72 42.23
C ALA A 107 -26.78 -1.59 43.12
N ASP A 108 -26.24 -1.39 44.33
CA ASP A 108 -26.64 -0.35 45.27
C ASP A 108 -25.85 0.97 45.05
N GLY A 109 -24.84 0.95 44.16
CA GLY A 109 -24.00 2.11 43.81
C GLY A 109 -22.74 2.25 44.68
N ASN A 110 -22.40 1.26 45.51
CA ASN A 110 -21.14 1.28 46.25
C ASN A 110 -19.99 0.92 45.32
N VAL A 111 -18.87 1.64 45.43
CA VAL A 111 -17.65 1.38 44.67
C VAL A 111 -17.00 0.07 45.14
N LEU A 112 -16.74 -0.83 44.19
CA LEU A 112 -16.08 -2.12 44.40
C LEU A 112 -14.61 -2.12 43.96
N GLU A 113 -14.31 -1.50 42.82
CA GLU A 113 -12.96 -1.44 42.22
C GLU A 113 -12.84 -0.17 41.38
N GLU A 114 -11.71 0.53 41.46
CA GLU A 114 -11.41 1.73 40.66
C GLU A 114 -10.01 1.65 40.07
N ASP A 115 -9.88 2.05 38.81
CA ASP A 115 -8.60 2.33 38.15
C ASP A 115 -8.67 3.75 37.55
N ILE A 116 -8.40 4.73 38.41
CA ILE A 116 -8.48 6.17 38.12
C ILE A 116 -7.05 6.73 38.16
N GLU A 117 -6.58 7.21 37.01
CA GLU A 117 -5.29 7.90 36.84
C GLU A 117 -5.52 9.27 36.19
N ASP A 118 -4.57 10.18 36.33
CA ASP A 118 -4.62 11.47 35.64
C ASP A 118 -4.28 11.28 34.15
N ILE A 119 -5.31 11.36 33.31
CA ILE A 119 -5.25 11.11 31.87
C ILE A 119 -5.50 12.39 31.08
N ALA A 120 -4.63 12.63 30.08
CA ALA A 120 -4.77 13.71 29.12
C ALA A 120 -6.09 13.59 28.35
N ASP A 121 -6.67 14.74 27.96
CA ASP A 121 -7.92 14.78 27.21
C ASP A 121 -7.75 14.15 25.82
N ASP A 122 -8.61 13.18 25.49
CA ASP A 122 -8.76 12.60 24.15
C ASP A 122 -9.73 13.51 23.37
N PRO A 123 -9.25 14.39 22.46
CA PRO A 123 -10.09 15.37 21.80
C PRO A 123 -11.19 14.73 20.93
N ASP A 124 -11.03 13.47 20.50
CA ASP A 124 -12.05 12.77 19.73
C ASP A 124 -13.16 12.17 20.62
N LEU A 125 -12.90 11.92 21.91
CA LEU A 125 -13.94 11.51 22.88
C LEU A 125 -14.77 12.70 23.38
N PHE A 126 -14.17 13.90 23.38
CA PHE A 126 -14.72 15.09 24.03
C PHE A 126 -15.08 16.25 23.07
N SER A 127 -14.88 16.11 21.75
CA SER A 127 -15.37 17.05 20.74
C SER A 127 -16.90 17.03 20.56
N ASP A 128 -17.48 18.17 20.17
CA ASP A 128 -18.92 18.45 20.21
C ASP A 128 -19.73 17.74 19.10
N ASP A 129 -20.58 16.80 19.53
CA ASP A 129 -21.96 16.44 19.10
C ASP A 129 -22.44 16.47 17.62
N GLN A 130 -21.62 16.77 16.60
CA GLN A 130 -22.08 16.80 15.20
C GLN A 130 -22.15 15.41 14.53
N ASP A 131 -21.35 14.43 14.96
CA ASP A 131 -21.26 13.09 14.33
C ASP A 131 -22.41 12.12 14.70
N LEU A 132 -23.41 12.54 15.48
CA LEU A 132 -24.41 11.63 16.09
C LEU A 132 -25.74 11.54 15.35
N LYS A 133 -25.89 12.14 14.16
CA LYS A 133 -27.18 12.24 13.46
C LYS A 133 -27.40 11.31 12.27
N ASP A 134 -26.36 10.76 11.66
CA ASP A 134 -26.50 9.87 10.51
C ASP A 134 -26.42 8.39 10.93
N ASP A 135 -27.55 7.69 10.85
CA ASP A 135 -27.64 6.23 11.04
C ASP A 135 -28.87 5.69 10.29
N PRO A 136 -28.74 5.30 9.00
CA PRO A 136 -29.71 4.47 8.31
C PRO A 136 -29.36 3.00 8.51
N GLU A 137 -29.61 2.43 9.70
CA GLU A 137 -29.62 0.97 9.86
C GLU A 137 -31.04 0.40 9.83
N THR A 138 -31.17 -0.66 9.03
CA THR A 138 -32.40 -1.35 8.68
C THR A 138 -33.04 -2.08 9.85
N ASP A 139 -34.34 -1.89 10.07
CA ASP A 139 -35.23 -2.88 10.67
C ASP A 139 -36.62 -2.73 10.03
N THR A 140 -37.22 -3.84 9.62
CA THR A 140 -38.54 -3.89 8.97
C THR A 140 -39.69 -3.83 9.98
N ASP A 141 -40.59 -2.84 9.90
CA ASP A 141 -42.05 -3.03 9.83
C ASP A 141 -42.80 -1.73 9.45
N ASP A 142 -44.08 -1.86 9.08
CA ASP A 142 -44.95 -0.91 8.38
C ASP A 142 -45.63 0.19 9.23
N GLY A 143 -45.95 1.32 8.56
CA GLY A 143 -47.15 2.13 8.84
C GLY A 143 -47.00 3.44 9.64
N GLY A 144 -47.06 4.61 8.96
CA GLY A 144 -47.31 5.89 9.66
C GLY A 144 -46.98 7.20 8.95
N ASP A 145 -47.79 7.57 7.96
CA ASP A 145 -48.00 8.92 7.38
C ASP A 145 -47.86 10.11 8.35
N ASP A 146 -47.04 11.12 8.02
CA ASP A 146 -47.48 12.47 7.56
C ASP A 146 -46.25 13.40 7.38
N GLY A 147 -46.20 14.13 6.26
CA GLY A 147 -45.08 15.01 5.89
C GLY A 147 -45.50 16.48 5.86
N GLY A 148 -44.99 17.28 6.79
CA GLY A 148 -45.18 18.72 6.83
C GLY A 148 -43.94 19.49 6.40
N ASP A 149 -44.12 20.43 5.47
CA ASP A 149 -43.08 21.32 4.92
C ASP A 149 -42.32 22.10 6.01
N LEU A 150 -41.11 22.57 5.66
CA LEU A 150 -40.82 24.02 5.58
C LEU A 150 -39.43 24.28 4.98
N ASP A 151 -39.40 24.95 3.83
CA ASP A 151 -38.22 25.64 3.32
C ASP A 151 -37.82 26.81 4.23
N GLU A 152 -36.53 27.12 4.34
CA GLU A 152 -36.08 28.51 4.52
C GLU A 152 -34.64 28.69 3.99
N ASP A 153 -34.52 29.33 2.83
CA ASP A 153 -33.25 29.74 2.24
C ASP A 153 -32.59 30.85 3.06
N ILE A 154 -31.28 30.73 3.34
CA ILE A 154 -30.41 31.88 3.62
C ILE A 154 -29.10 31.69 2.83
N ASP A 155 -29.02 32.36 1.68
CA ASP A 155 -27.74 32.69 1.04
C ASP A 155 -26.96 33.68 1.92
N ASP A 156 -25.65 33.48 2.08
CA ASP A 156 -24.74 34.55 2.48
C ASP A 156 -23.37 34.39 1.78
N GLU A 157 -22.72 35.53 1.48
CA GLU A 157 -21.94 35.67 0.24
C GLU A 157 -20.52 35.08 0.21
N ASP A 158 -20.24 34.47 -0.94
CA ASP A 158 -18.97 34.39 -1.67
C ASP A 158 -17.83 35.36 -1.27
N ILE A 159 -16.94 34.89 -0.39
CA ILE A 159 -15.57 35.45 -0.20
C ILE A 159 -14.48 34.34 -0.25
N GLY A 160 -14.87 33.07 -0.38
CA GLY A 160 -13.97 31.92 -0.18
C GLY A 160 -13.43 31.22 -1.44
N GLN A 161 -14.02 31.41 -2.62
CA GLN A 161 -13.77 30.51 -3.76
C GLN A 161 -12.44 30.80 -4.49
N ASP A 162 -12.09 32.06 -4.71
CA ASP A 162 -10.89 32.45 -5.50
C ASP A 162 -9.57 31.97 -4.87
N GLN A 163 -9.41 32.05 -3.54
CA GLN A 163 -8.17 31.61 -2.87
C GLN A 163 -8.05 30.08 -2.79
N LYS A 164 -9.18 29.37 -2.75
CA LYS A 164 -9.17 27.90 -2.74
C LYS A 164 -8.80 27.36 -4.12
N ALA A 165 -9.40 27.91 -5.18
CA ALA A 165 -9.10 27.55 -6.56
C ALA A 165 -7.62 27.80 -6.94
N SER A 166 -7.03 28.94 -6.52
CA SER A 166 -5.61 29.23 -6.80
C SER A 166 -4.66 28.25 -6.10
N THR A 167 -4.97 27.86 -4.86
CA THR A 167 -4.13 26.98 -4.05
C THR A 167 -4.18 25.53 -4.53
N GLU A 168 -5.36 25.08 -4.98
CA GLU A 168 -5.55 23.77 -5.60
C GLU A 168 -4.82 23.68 -6.96
N GLN A 169 -4.85 24.75 -7.76
CA GLN A 169 -4.10 24.81 -9.03
C GLN A 169 -2.57 24.78 -8.82
N GLU A 170 -2.02 25.58 -7.90
CA GLU A 170 -0.57 25.56 -7.60
C GLU A 170 -0.13 24.19 -7.07
N THR A 171 -0.95 23.54 -6.25
CA THR A 171 -0.68 22.18 -5.75
C THR A 171 -0.66 21.16 -6.89
N ALA A 172 -1.61 21.24 -7.83
CA ALA A 172 -1.65 20.38 -9.01
C ALA A 172 -0.42 20.59 -9.93
N GLU A 173 0.02 21.84 -10.13
CA GLU A 173 1.24 22.16 -10.89
C GLU A 173 2.49 21.54 -10.27
N ILE A 174 2.67 21.66 -8.95
CA ILE A 174 3.84 21.08 -8.25
C ILE A 174 3.82 19.55 -8.31
N VAL A 175 2.66 18.91 -8.15
CA VAL A 175 2.51 17.45 -8.24
C VAL A 175 2.76 16.94 -9.67
N ALA A 176 2.27 17.64 -10.70
CA ALA A 176 2.58 17.32 -12.09
C ALA A 176 4.08 17.50 -12.40
N GLY A 177 4.68 18.56 -11.86
CA GLY A 177 6.12 18.82 -11.91
C GLY A 177 6.94 17.68 -11.32
N LEU A 178 6.63 17.24 -10.09
CA LEU A 178 7.31 16.13 -9.42
C LEU A 178 7.28 14.83 -10.24
N LYS A 179 6.12 14.48 -10.81
CA LYS A 179 5.97 13.30 -11.67
C LYS A 179 6.85 13.38 -12.92
N ARG A 180 6.99 14.58 -13.52
CA ARG A 180 7.82 14.83 -14.70
C ARG A 180 9.32 14.57 -14.44
N ILE A 181 9.83 14.94 -13.27
CA ILE A 181 11.26 14.81 -12.93
C ILE A 181 11.63 13.48 -12.26
N GLN A 182 10.66 12.71 -11.75
CA GLN A 182 10.86 11.40 -11.12
C GLN A 182 11.72 10.40 -11.93
N PRO A 183 11.48 10.14 -13.24
CA PRO A 183 12.30 9.21 -14.01
C PRO A 183 13.76 9.67 -14.14
N VAL A 184 14.00 10.99 -14.11
CA VAL A 184 15.34 11.60 -14.21
C VAL A 184 16.11 11.44 -12.91
N VAL A 185 15.42 11.54 -11.77
CA VAL A 185 15.96 11.26 -10.44
C VAL A 185 16.32 9.78 -10.28
N MET A 186 15.53 8.87 -10.88
CA MET A 186 15.84 7.43 -10.91
C MET A 186 17.01 7.08 -11.83
N ALA A 187 17.21 7.83 -12.92
CA ALA A 187 18.37 7.68 -13.83
C ALA A 187 19.62 8.48 -13.38
N ALA A 188 19.62 9.07 -12.18
CA ALA A 188 20.76 9.79 -11.65
C ALA A 188 21.79 8.83 -11.00
N PRO A 189 23.10 9.15 -11.03
CA PRO A 189 24.11 8.39 -10.27
C PRO A 189 23.79 8.37 -8.77
N GLU A 190 24.02 7.22 -8.13
CA GLU A 190 23.59 6.87 -6.77
C GLU A 190 23.80 8.00 -5.73
N ALA A 191 25.03 8.54 -5.61
CA ALA A 191 25.39 9.61 -4.69
C ALA A 191 24.69 10.99 -4.93
N VAL A 192 23.99 11.14 -6.05
CA VAL A 192 23.16 12.31 -6.41
C VAL A 192 21.68 11.95 -6.35
N ALA A 193 21.30 10.73 -6.75
CA ALA A 193 19.94 10.22 -6.69
C ALA A 193 19.35 10.36 -5.28
N ASP A 194 20.08 9.99 -4.23
CA ASP A 194 19.57 10.04 -2.86
C ASP A 194 19.31 11.46 -2.34
N LYS A 195 20.08 12.45 -2.80
CA LYS A 195 19.85 13.86 -2.48
C LYS A 195 18.62 14.41 -3.21
N LEU A 196 18.41 13.99 -4.46
CA LEU A 196 17.25 14.38 -5.26
C LEU A 196 15.96 13.69 -4.74
N LYS A 197 16.02 12.41 -4.38
CA LYS A 197 14.94 11.70 -3.66
C LYS A 197 14.61 12.39 -2.33
N GLY A 198 15.62 12.73 -1.52
CA GLY A 198 15.43 13.45 -0.26
C GLY A 198 14.80 14.84 -0.43
N ALA A 199 15.07 15.52 -1.55
CA ALA A 199 14.40 16.77 -1.91
C ALA A 199 12.94 16.54 -2.36
N MET A 200 12.67 15.50 -3.16
CA MET A 200 11.28 15.10 -3.51
C MET A 200 10.43 14.83 -2.28
N THR A 201 10.96 14.07 -1.31
CA THR A 201 10.25 13.77 -0.05
C THR A 201 9.92 15.03 0.73
N LYS A 202 10.77 16.07 0.69
CA LYS A 202 10.48 17.36 1.33
C LYS A 202 9.37 18.14 0.63
N VAL A 203 9.36 18.19 -0.70
CA VAL A 203 8.25 18.82 -1.45
C VAL A 203 6.93 18.15 -1.11
N VAL A 204 6.89 16.81 -1.10
CA VAL A 204 5.69 16.03 -0.71
C VAL A 204 5.32 16.26 0.76
N GLY A 205 6.30 16.44 1.66
CA GLY A 205 6.07 16.81 3.05
C GLY A 205 5.38 18.17 3.19
N HIS A 206 5.90 19.20 2.51
CA HIS A 206 5.30 20.54 2.52
C HIS A 206 3.88 20.56 1.93
N ILE A 207 3.61 19.79 0.86
CA ILE A 207 2.25 19.64 0.31
C ILE A 207 1.31 19.02 1.36
N LYS A 208 1.73 17.93 2.04
CA LYS A 208 0.93 17.29 3.09
C LYS A 208 0.70 18.18 4.32
N ALA A 209 1.61 19.11 4.60
CA ALA A 209 1.48 20.12 5.65
C ALA A 209 0.67 21.36 5.23
N ASN A 210 0.18 21.40 3.98
CA ASN A 210 -0.48 22.56 3.36
C ASN A 210 0.41 23.83 3.26
N GLU A 211 1.74 23.65 3.21
CA GLU A 211 2.75 24.71 3.13
C GLU A 211 3.11 25.01 1.66
N ILE A 212 2.12 25.39 0.84
CA ILE A 212 2.27 25.50 -0.62
C ILE A 212 3.43 26.42 -1.08
N PRO A 213 3.70 27.59 -0.48
CA PRO A 213 4.86 28.40 -0.85
C PRO A 213 6.22 27.69 -0.61
N ALA A 214 6.34 26.93 0.49
CA ALA A 214 7.55 26.16 0.79
C ALA A 214 7.68 24.94 -0.13
N ALA A 215 6.57 24.30 -0.48
CA ALA A 215 6.53 23.26 -1.51
C ALA A 215 6.99 23.80 -2.87
N ARG A 216 6.56 24.99 -3.26
CA ARG A 216 6.97 25.63 -4.52
C ARG A 216 8.46 25.97 -4.54
N GLU A 217 8.99 26.60 -3.50
CA GLU A 217 10.43 26.92 -3.41
C GLU A 217 11.30 25.66 -3.43
N THR A 218 10.91 24.61 -2.69
CA THR A 218 11.66 23.35 -2.67
C THR A 218 11.55 22.59 -4.00
N PHE A 219 10.42 22.71 -4.71
CA PHE A 219 10.25 22.15 -6.05
C PHE A 219 11.10 22.86 -7.11
N ASP A 220 11.09 24.20 -7.16
CA ASP A 220 11.84 24.98 -8.15
C ASP A 220 13.37 24.74 -8.01
N ASN A 221 13.85 24.62 -6.77
CA ASN A 221 15.24 24.24 -6.49
C ASN A 221 15.60 22.83 -6.97
N LEU A 222 14.65 21.89 -6.86
CA LEU A 222 14.80 20.51 -7.32
C LEU A 222 14.78 20.42 -8.86
N ASP A 223 13.85 21.12 -9.53
CA ASP A 223 13.77 21.17 -11.00
C ASP A 223 15.03 21.79 -11.61
N ALA A 224 15.57 22.84 -10.99
CA ALA A 224 16.85 23.45 -11.37
C ALA A 224 18.06 22.51 -11.16
N ALA A 225 18.02 21.62 -10.15
CA ALA A 225 19.06 20.62 -9.92
C ALA A 225 18.99 19.48 -10.96
N VAL A 226 17.78 18.99 -11.26
CA VAL A 226 17.53 17.98 -12.29
C VAL A 226 17.92 18.49 -13.69
N THR A 227 17.59 19.74 -14.01
CA THR A 227 17.98 20.39 -15.27
C THR A 227 19.50 20.47 -15.44
N LYS A 228 20.25 20.77 -14.37
CA LYS A 228 21.72 20.76 -14.38
C LYS A 228 22.29 19.35 -14.54
N LEU A 229 21.65 18.34 -13.94
CA LEU A 229 22.04 16.95 -14.07
C LEU A 229 21.86 16.44 -15.52
N MET A 230 20.72 16.74 -16.16
CA MET A 230 20.52 16.46 -17.59
C MET A 230 21.58 17.13 -18.46
N ALA A 231 21.88 18.42 -18.22
CA ALA A 231 22.89 19.14 -18.98
C ALA A 231 24.31 18.56 -18.81
N TYR A 232 24.60 17.94 -17.67
CA TYR A 232 25.86 17.23 -17.43
C TYR A 232 25.90 15.87 -18.15
N GLN A 233 24.82 15.09 -18.10
CA GLN A 233 24.71 13.79 -18.78
C GLN A 233 24.73 13.94 -20.31
N ALA A 234 24.03 14.94 -20.87
CA ALA A 234 24.05 15.23 -22.31
C ALA A 234 25.44 15.58 -22.84
N LYS A 235 26.35 16.08 -21.99
CA LYS A 235 27.73 16.40 -22.35
C LYS A 235 28.68 15.19 -22.28
N ALA A 236 28.25 14.08 -21.68
CA ALA A 236 29.02 12.84 -21.53
C ALA A 236 28.66 11.77 -22.59
N ALA A 237 27.64 12.01 -23.42
CA ALA A 237 27.04 10.99 -24.30
C ALA A 237 27.49 11.05 -25.78
N THR A 238 28.52 11.83 -26.14
CA THR A 238 29.05 11.90 -27.51
C THR A 238 30.10 10.78 -27.73
N PRO A 239 29.86 9.77 -28.59
CA PRO A 239 30.82 8.69 -28.81
C PRO A 239 31.77 9.03 -29.96
N GLU A 240 33.08 8.94 -29.72
CA GLU A 240 34.10 9.00 -30.78
C GLU A 240 34.47 7.57 -31.21
N ALA A 241 34.50 7.33 -32.52
CA ALA A 241 34.67 6.01 -33.14
C ALA A 241 36.17 5.70 -33.44
N PRO A 242 36.55 4.43 -33.72
CA PRO A 242 37.81 3.90 -33.21
C PRO A 242 38.97 3.91 -34.21
N GLU A 243 40.19 4.05 -33.69
CA GLU A 243 41.41 3.53 -34.31
C GLU A 243 42.27 2.77 -33.29
N ALA A 244 42.89 1.70 -33.79
CA ALA A 244 43.92 0.90 -33.15
C ALA A 244 44.86 0.41 -34.28
N PRO A 245 46.03 -0.20 -34.01
CA PRO A 245 46.78 -0.29 -32.74
C PRO A 245 48.24 0.22 -32.88
N ASP A 246 48.98 0.43 -31.77
CA ASP A 246 50.34 -0.12 -31.70
C ASP A 246 50.90 -0.28 -30.27
N THR A 247 52.00 -1.02 -30.20
CA THR A 247 52.49 -1.83 -29.09
C THR A 247 53.56 -1.13 -28.25
N LYS A 248 53.44 -1.15 -26.91
CA LYS A 248 54.55 -1.49 -25.98
C LYS A 248 54.10 -1.52 -24.51
N ALA A 249 54.79 -2.36 -23.72
CA ALA A 249 54.38 -2.77 -22.38
C ALA A 249 55.09 -2.00 -21.24
N GLU A 250 54.38 -1.96 -20.10
CA GLU A 250 54.83 -1.71 -18.71
C GLU A 250 55.36 -0.29 -18.36
N PRO A 251 55.20 0.16 -17.09
CA PRO A 251 54.74 -0.59 -15.90
C PRO A 251 53.34 -0.21 -15.38
N GLU A 252 52.79 -1.06 -14.51
CA GLU A 252 51.57 -0.78 -13.74
C GLU A 252 51.73 0.48 -12.86
N PRO A 253 50.71 1.36 -12.74
CA PRO A 253 50.72 2.43 -11.75
C PRO A 253 50.57 1.83 -10.34
N GLN A 254 51.64 1.91 -9.54
CA GLN A 254 51.56 1.58 -8.12
C GLN A 254 50.50 2.45 -7.41
N PRO A 255 49.79 1.94 -6.40
CA PRO A 255 48.85 2.74 -5.62
C PRO A 255 49.60 3.92 -4.99
N GLN A 256 49.15 5.14 -5.29
CA GLN A 256 49.71 6.34 -4.67
C GLN A 256 49.44 6.27 -3.17
N THR A 257 50.49 6.12 -2.37
CA THR A 257 50.36 6.05 -0.91
C THR A 257 49.82 7.36 -0.37
N ASP A 258 49.08 7.31 0.74
CA ASP A 258 48.47 8.49 1.36
C ASP A 258 49.51 9.57 1.72
N ASP A 259 50.76 9.17 2.01
CA ASP A 259 51.91 10.06 2.18
C ASP A 259 52.23 10.93 0.94
N ALA A 260 52.00 10.40 -0.27
CA ALA A 260 52.19 11.15 -1.51
C ALA A 260 51.03 12.13 -1.76
N ARG A 261 49.78 11.68 -1.53
CA ARG A 261 48.59 12.55 -1.59
C ARG A 261 48.66 13.68 -0.56
N LEU A 262 49.04 13.38 0.68
CA LEU A 262 49.21 14.37 1.77
C LEU A 262 50.24 15.44 1.40
N LYS A 263 51.41 15.05 0.85
CA LYS A 263 52.42 16.02 0.39
C LYS A 263 51.90 16.91 -0.73
N ALA A 264 51.21 16.35 -1.72
CA ALA A 264 50.64 17.11 -2.83
C ALA A 264 49.56 18.11 -2.35
N LEU A 265 48.70 17.69 -1.41
CA LEU A 265 47.66 18.56 -0.84
C LEU A 265 48.22 19.65 0.08
N ILE A 266 49.33 19.41 0.78
CA ILE A 266 50.03 20.46 1.56
C ILE A 266 50.54 21.56 0.63
N VAL A 267 51.22 21.21 -0.48
CA VAL A 267 51.70 22.20 -1.47
C VAL A 267 50.53 23.01 -2.04
N ARG A 268 49.44 22.33 -2.42
CA ARG A 268 48.23 22.98 -2.94
C ARG A 268 47.58 23.94 -1.92
N ALA A 269 47.65 23.63 -0.63
CA ALA A 269 47.15 24.52 0.42
C ALA A 269 47.99 25.80 0.55
N GLU A 270 49.31 25.72 0.33
CA GLU A 270 50.22 26.88 0.34
C GLU A 270 49.99 27.77 -0.90
N GLU A 271 49.86 27.19 -2.10
CA GLU A 271 49.53 27.93 -3.33
C GLU A 271 48.20 28.70 -3.21
N LEU A 272 47.16 28.06 -2.65
CA LEU A 272 45.87 28.71 -2.41
C LEU A 272 45.96 29.84 -1.36
N LYS A 273 46.85 29.71 -0.37
CA LYS A 273 47.12 30.76 0.62
C LYS A 273 47.72 32.00 -0.05
N GLU A 274 48.70 31.82 -0.93
CA GLU A 274 49.30 32.92 -1.69
C GLU A 274 48.29 33.56 -2.65
N GLY A 275 47.46 32.75 -3.32
CA GLY A 275 46.37 33.23 -4.16
C GLY A 275 45.37 34.15 -3.43
N ILE A 276 45.02 33.83 -2.18
CA ILE A 276 44.14 34.67 -1.32
C ILE A 276 44.84 35.97 -0.88
N ALA A 277 46.16 35.94 -0.68
CA ALA A 277 46.95 37.09 -0.24
C ALA A 277 47.20 38.11 -1.35
N VAL A 278 47.47 37.65 -2.58
CA VAL A 278 47.81 38.52 -3.73
C VAL A 278 46.56 39.16 -4.37
N THR A 279 45.39 38.55 -4.24
CA THR A 279 44.15 39.04 -4.86
C THR A 279 43.52 40.21 -4.09
N LYS A 280 43.03 41.23 -4.82
CA LYS A 280 42.23 42.35 -4.29
C LYS A 280 40.78 41.91 -4.01
N VAL A 281 40.62 40.91 -3.15
CA VAL A 281 39.31 40.40 -2.70
C VAL A 281 38.73 41.34 -1.63
N PRO A 282 37.42 41.65 -1.65
CA PRO A 282 36.76 42.35 -0.54
C PRO A 282 36.92 41.58 0.77
N ASP A 283 37.24 42.26 1.88
CA ASP A 283 37.68 41.59 3.11
C ASP A 283 36.68 40.55 3.64
N ALA A 284 35.37 40.80 3.54
CA ALA A 284 34.33 39.86 3.94
C ALA A 284 34.31 38.54 3.14
N VAL A 285 34.88 38.53 1.93
CA VAL A 285 35.09 37.31 1.11
C VAL A 285 36.45 36.71 1.39
N ARG A 286 37.49 37.52 1.60
CA ARG A 286 38.83 37.05 2.03
C ARG A 286 38.74 36.25 3.33
N THR A 287 38.09 36.76 4.37
CA THR A 287 37.92 36.06 5.66
C THR A 287 37.23 34.71 5.50
N LYS A 288 36.26 34.58 4.58
CA LYS A 288 35.58 33.30 4.30
C LYS A 288 36.51 32.31 3.59
N LEU A 289 37.33 32.76 2.65
CA LEU A 289 38.33 31.91 1.97
C LEU A 289 39.45 31.48 2.93
N GLU A 290 39.93 32.37 3.80
CA GLU A 290 40.91 32.04 4.83
C GLU A 290 40.34 31.05 5.86
N THR A 291 39.09 31.22 6.29
CA THR A 291 38.42 30.26 7.18
C THR A 291 38.28 28.89 6.52
N ALA A 292 37.87 28.85 5.25
CA ALA A 292 37.80 27.60 4.49
C ALA A 292 39.18 26.92 4.38
N LEU A 293 40.24 27.70 4.14
CA LEU A 293 41.61 27.20 4.05
C LEU A 293 42.13 26.66 5.41
N GLN A 294 41.78 27.31 6.53
CA GLN A 294 42.06 26.79 7.86
C GLN A 294 41.36 25.44 8.11
N THR A 295 40.11 25.29 7.68
CA THR A 295 39.37 24.02 7.76
C THR A 295 40.01 22.93 6.88
N ALA A 296 40.47 23.25 5.67
CA ALA A 296 41.23 22.31 4.84
C ALA A 296 42.55 21.88 5.51
N ALA A 297 43.30 22.83 6.08
CA ALA A 297 44.53 22.55 6.80
C ALA A 297 44.31 21.74 8.10
N ALA A 298 43.15 21.88 8.75
CA ALA A 298 42.75 21.02 9.86
C ALA A 298 42.47 19.59 9.40
N ALA A 299 41.74 19.41 8.29
CA ALA A 299 41.45 18.10 7.70
C ALA A 299 42.74 17.35 7.29
N LEU A 300 43.74 18.05 6.74
CA LEU A 300 45.06 17.46 6.46
C LEU A 300 45.77 16.98 7.73
N LYS A 301 45.73 17.75 8.82
CA LYS A 301 46.36 17.37 10.10
C LYS A 301 45.70 16.16 10.75
N THR A 302 44.41 15.94 10.48
CA THR A 302 43.66 14.76 10.95
C THR A 302 43.71 13.59 9.94
N GLY A 303 44.50 13.68 8.87
CA GLY A 303 44.63 12.63 7.86
C GLY A 303 43.42 12.46 6.93
N ASN A 304 42.44 13.36 6.94
CA ASN A 304 41.25 13.27 6.11
C ASN A 304 41.48 13.97 4.76
N LEU A 305 42.15 13.24 3.86
CA LEU A 305 42.65 13.77 2.59
C LEU A 305 41.53 14.15 1.63
N ASP A 306 40.49 13.33 1.50
CA ASP A 306 39.40 13.58 0.54
C ASP A 306 38.54 14.80 0.95
N GLN A 307 38.34 15.01 2.26
CA GLN A 307 37.71 16.23 2.78
C GLN A 307 38.59 17.46 2.53
N ALA A 308 39.91 17.37 2.75
CA ALA A 308 40.83 18.46 2.50
C ALA A 308 40.88 18.85 1.01
N GLU A 309 40.96 17.86 0.12
CA GLU A 309 40.93 18.03 -1.34
C GLU A 309 39.63 18.68 -1.81
N THR A 310 38.48 18.21 -1.29
CA THR A 310 37.16 18.78 -1.59
C THR A 310 37.04 20.25 -1.18
N ILE A 311 37.60 20.64 -0.02
CA ILE A 311 37.56 22.02 0.46
C ILE A 311 38.51 22.90 -0.38
N MET A 312 39.72 22.42 -0.68
CA MET A 312 40.67 23.15 -1.53
C MET A 312 40.17 23.35 -2.97
N GLY A 313 39.48 22.36 -3.55
CA GLY A 313 38.83 22.51 -4.85
C GLY A 313 37.83 23.68 -4.87
N LYS A 314 37.00 23.79 -3.82
CA LYS A 314 36.03 24.89 -3.67
C LYS A 314 36.68 26.25 -3.48
N ILE A 315 37.82 26.33 -2.77
CA ILE A 315 38.61 27.57 -2.62
C ILE A 315 39.20 27.97 -3.98
N ALA A 316 39.77 27.01 -4.73
CA ALA A 316 40.32 27.25 -6.07
C ALA A 316 39.25 27.74 -7.07
N GLU A 317 38.07 27.12 -7.07
CA GLU A 317 36.94 27.60 -7.87
C GLU A 317 36.48 29.00 -7.46
N ALA A 318 36.44 29.31 -6.16
CA ALA A 318 36.02 30.62 -5.68
C ALA A 318 37.02 31.72 -6.08
N LEU A 319 38.33 31.46 -5.97
CA LEU A 319 39.37 32.37 -6.46
C LEU A 319 39.29 32.57 -7.99
N THR A 320 39.06 31.49 -8.75
CA THR A 320 38.88 31.55 -10.20
C THR A 320 37.65 32.40 -10.58
N ARG A 321 36.51 32.20 -9.90
CA ARG A 321 35.28 33.01 -10.10
C ARG A 321 35.45 34.48 -9.71
N LEU A 322 36.41 34.81 -8.84
CA LEU A 322 36.72 36.18 -8.42
C LEU A 322 37.66 36.94 -9.38
N GLY A 323 38.02 36.34 -10.53
CA GLY A 323 38.43 37.11 -11.71
C GLY A 323 39.93 37.18 -12.02
N MET A 324 40.73 36.21 -11.56
CA MET A 324 42.10 36.01 -12.09
C MET A 324 42.40 34.52 -12.27
N GLY A 325 41.96 33.96 -13.40
CA GLY A 325 42.58 32.75 -13.96
C GLY A 325 43.90 33.14 -14.65
N THR A 326 44.92 32.28 -14.58
CA THR A 326 46.28 32.54 -15.07
C THR A 326 46.41 32.71 -16.59
N ASP A 327 45.38 32.32 -17.36
CA ASP A 327 45.47 32.21 -18.82
C ASP A 327 44.69 33.31 -19.56
N SER A 328 45.24 34.53 -19.52
CA SER A 328 44.96 35.59 -20.49
C SER A 328 46.16 35.87 -21.40
N ILE A 329 46.77 34.82 -21.95
CA ILE A 329 47.74 34.93 -23.05
C ILE A 329 47.45 33.81 -24.07
N GLN A 330 47.01 34.20 -25.27
CA GLN A 330 46.55 33.32 -26.37
C GLN A 330 45.14 32.69 -26.10
N GLN A 331 44.20 32.62 -27.05
CA GLN A 331 44.27 32.91 -28.48
C GLN A 331 42.92 33.38 -29.06
N SER A 332 42.65 34.69 -28.99
CA SER A 332 41.50 35.31 -29.67
C SER A 332 41.75 35.43 -31.19
N LYS A 333 41.47 34.37 -31.98
CA LYS A 333 41.55 34.47 -33.46
C LYS A 333 40.86 33.38 -34.30
N SER A 334 39.53 33.42 -34.40
CA SER A 334 38.82 33.10 -35.66
C SER A 334 37.42 33.72 -35.66
N LYS A 335 36.97 34.18 -36.84
CA LYS A 335 35.84 35.11 -36.99
C LYS A 335 34.82 34.52 -37.97
N ALA A 336 33.54 34.82 -37.71
CA ALA A 336 32.36 34.46 -38.49
C ALA A 336 32.48 34.59 -40.03
N LYS A 337 31.65 33.82 -40.76
CA LYS A 337 30.98 34.29 -41.99
C LYS A 337 29.77 33.45 -42.44
N ASP A 338 28.66 34.16 -42.68
CA ASP A 338 27.62 34.02 -43.75
C ASP A 338 26.97 32.64 -44.03
N ALA A 339 25.65 32.44 -43.88
CA ALA A 339 24.50 32.92 -44.73
C ALA A 339 24.39 32.16 -46.08
N LYS A 340 23.23 31.85 -46.69
CA LYS A 340 21.90 32.52 -46.75
C LYS A 340 20.87 31.67 -47.56
N ASP A 341 19.54 31.91 -47.43
CA ASP A 341 18.44 31.59 -48.40
C ASP A 341 18.17 30.07 -48.68
N LYS A 342 16.98 29.55 -49.06
CA LYS A 342 15.60 30.07 -49.22
C LYS A 342 14.57 28.92 -49.22
N THR A 343 13.30 29.23 -48.97
CA THR A 343 12.07 28.40 -49.14
C THR A 343 11.43 28.59 -50.54
N PRO A 344 10.28 27.94 -50.91
CA PRO A 344 9.80 26.55 -50.74
C PRO A 344 9.20 25.94 -52.06
N ASP A 345 8.45 24.82 -51.97
CA ASP A 345 7.07 24.62 -52.49
C ASP A 345 6.75 23.38 -53.40
N THR A 346 5.48 22.93 -53.32
CA THR A 346 4.65 22.05 -54.19
C THR A 346 4.88 20.52 -54.31
N ALA A 347 3.75 19.78 -54.13
CA ALA A 347 3.14 18.65 -54.89
C ALA A 347 4.02 17.61 -55.66
N ASP A 348 3.60 16.37 -55.96
CA ASP A 348 2.25 15.84 -56.28
C ASP A 348 2.19 14.30 -56.11
N ALA A 349 1.05 13.67 -56.39
CA ALA A 349 0.80 12.24 -56.25
C ALA A 349 1.27 11.37 -57.44
N GLN A 350 1.44 10.05 -57.21
CA GLN A 350 1.38 9.04 -58.28
C GLN A 350 1.00 7.63 -57.78
N THR A 351 -0.05 7.08 -58.40
CA THR A 351 -0.52 5.68 -58.35
C THR A 351 0.11 4.83 -59.45
N GLU A 352 0.18 3.50 -59.30
CA GLU A 352 0.25 2.45 -60.35
C GLU A 352 0.00 1.06 -59.66
N PRO A 353 -0.33 -0.07 -60.35
CA PRO A 353 -1.55 -0.81 -59.98
C PRO A 353 -1.48 -2.37 -59.93
N GLY A 354 -2.54 -2.97 -59.36
CA GLY A 354 -3.34 -4.02 -60.00
C GLY A 354 -2.92 -5.51 -59.89
N GLN A 355 -3.81 -6.36 -59.35
CA GLN A 355 -3.97 -7.74 -59.84
C GLN A 355 -5.37 -8.34 -59.60
N THR A 356 -5.80 -9.18 -60.55
CA THR A 356 -7.13 -9.83 -60.68
C THR A 356 -6.90 -11.33 -60.94
N THR A 357 -7.75 -12.31 -60.64
CA THR A 357 -9.20 -12.45 -60.26
C THR A 357 -9.35 -13.90 -59.67
N PRO A 358 -10.52 -14.55 -59.37
CA PRO A 358 -11.93 -14.26 -59.73
C PRO A 358 -13.00 -14.42 -58.62
N ASP A 359 -14.21 -13.96 -58.95
CA ASP A 359 -15.49 -14.20 -58.28
C ASP A 359 -16.10 -15.56 -58.76
N PRO A 360 -17.04 -16.23 -58.05
CA PRO A 360 -18.44 -15.79 -58.04
C PRO A 360 -19.22 -16.09 -56.74
N ALA A 361 -19.57 -15.04 -55.99
CA ALA A 361 -20.79 -15.00 -55.18
C ALA A 361 -21.52 -13.68 -55.46
N ALA A 362 -22.84 -13.73 -55.67
CA ALA A 362 -23.63 -12.55 -56.00
C ALA A 362 -23.42 -11.44 -54.96
N PRO A 363 -23.35 -10.15 -55.36
CA PRO A 363 -23.21 -9.08 -54.40
C PRO A 363 -24.44 -9.06 -53.51
N ALA A 364 -24.26 -9.44 -52.24
CA ALA A 364 -25.13 -9.00 -51.17
C ALA A 364 -25.19 -7.46 -51.24
N SER A 365 -26.35 -6.89 -50.95
CA SER A 365 -26.49 -5.44 -51.04
C SER A 365 -25.57 -4.80 -50.00
N PRO A 366 -24.95 -3.64 -50.27
CA PRO A 366 -24.10 -2.96 -49.29
C PRO A 366 -24.79 -2.52 -47.97
N GLY A 367 -26.03 -2.93 -47.71
CA GLY A 367 -26.68 -2.87 -46.40
C GLY A 367 -26.58 -4.17 -45.60
N ASP A 368 -26.55 -5.34 -46.26
CA ASP A 368 -26.63 -6.65 -45.59
C ASP A 368 -25.42 -6.90 -44.66
N ASP A 369 -24.20 -6.54 -45.11
CA ASP A 369 -22.96 -6.62 -44.30
C ASP A 369 -22.96 -5.63 -43.10
N PHE A 370 -23.66 -4.49 -43.23
CA PHE A 370 -23.76 -3.50 -42.15
C PHE A 370 -24.74 -3.97 -41.07
N ASP A 371 -25.91 -4.47 -41.48
CA ASP A 371 -26.91 -5.02 -40.57
C ASP A 371 -26.37 -6.26 -39.82
N GLN A 372 -25.64 -7.15 -40.50
CA GLN A 372 -24.99 -8.30 -39.84
C GLN A 372 -23.96 -7.86 -38.81
N LYS A 373 -23.10 -6.89 -39.14
CA LYS A 373 -22.08 -6.39 -38.20
C LYS A 373 -22.70 -5.67 -36.99
N ALA A 374 -23.82 -4.99 -37.17
CA ALA A 374 -24.58 -4.41 -36.07
C ALA A 374 -25.18 -5.49 -35.17
N HIS A 375 -25.76 -6.55 -35.76
CA HIS A 375 -26.29 -7.71 -35.06
C HIS A 375 -25.22 -8.40 -34.19
N ASP A 376 -24.08 -8.77 -34.78
CA ASP A 376 -22.97 -9.44 -34.10
C ASP A 376 -22.43 -8.62 -32.90
N LEU A 377 -22.44 -7.29 -33.00
CA LEU A 377 -22.00 -6.41 -31.92
C LEU A 377 -23.05 -6.27 -30.81
N LYS A 378 -24.34 -6.26 -31.16
CA LYS A 378 -25.43 -6.29 -30.16
C LYS A 378 -25.44 -7.60 -29.37
N GLU A 379 -25.32 -8.75 -30.04
CA GLU A 379 -25.25 -10.07 -29.39
C GLU A 379 -24.09 -10.15 -28.37
N ARG A 380 -22.94 -9.55 -28.71
CA ARG A 380 -21.79 -9.44 -27.78
C ARG A 380 -22.06 -8.52 -26.59
N VAL A 381 -22.82 -7.44 -26.77
CA VAL A 381 -23.24 -6.56 -25.67
C VAL A 381 -24.24 -7.26 -24.76
N GLU A 382 -25.23 -7.99 -25.29
CA GLU A 382 -26.19 -8.79 -24.51
C GLU A 382 -25.50 -9.93 -23.74
N SER A 383 -24.54 -10.61 -24.38
CA SER A 383 -23.69 -11.62 -23.72
C SER A 383 -22.90 -11.03 -22.56
N LEU A 384 -22.36 -9.82 -22.72
CA LEU A 384 -21.62 -9.13 -21.66
C LEU A 384 -22.53 -8.65 -20.53
N ARG A 385 -23.72 -8.11 -20.83
CA ARG A 385 -24.77 -7.78 -19.85
C ARG A 385 -25.15 -9.01 -19.03
N THR A 386 -25.34 -10.17 -19.68
CA THR A 386 -25.65 -11.44 -19.01
C THR A 386 -24.55 -11.88 -18.04
N GLN A 387 -23.27 -11.64 -18.35
CA GLN A 387 -22.15 -11.92 -17.44
C GLN A 387 -22.05 -10.92 -16.27
N MET A 388 -22.72 -9.78 -16.37
CA MET A 388 -22.67 -8.67 -15.42
C MET A 388 -23.73 -8.79 -14.31
N THR A 389 -24.92 -9.33 -14.60
CA THR A 389 -26.14 -9.33 -13.75
C THR A 389 -26.00 -9.98 -12.36
N VAL A 390 -24.85 -10.62 -12.05
CA VAL A 390 -24.60 -11.30 -10.77
C VAL A 390 -23.41 -10.71 -10.00
N ARG A 391 -22.70 -9.72 -10.58
CA ARG A 391 -21.40 -9.24 -10.06
C ARG A 391 -21.40 -7.89 -9.35
N PHE A 392 -22.45 -7.09 -9.52
CA PHE A 392 -22.45 -5.70 -9.07
C PHE A 392 -23.68 -5.34 -8.24
N GLY A 393 -23.51 -4.39 -7.32
CA GLY A 393 -24.63 -3.71 -6.67
C GLY A 393 -25.43 -2.88 -7.67
N VAL A 394 -26.69 -2.59 -7.34
CA VAL A 394 -27.68 -1.95 -8.24
C VAL A 394 -27.17 -0.68 -8.91
N GLU A 395 -26.46 0.18 -8.17
CA GLU A 395 -25.93 1.46 -8.67
C GLU A 395 -24.83 1.27 -9.72
N VAL A 396 -23.84 0.42 -9.42
CA VAL A 396 -22.73 0.12 -10.34
C VAL A 396 -23.25 -0.62 -11.57
N GLN A 397 -24.17 -1.57 -11.39
CA GLN A 397 -24.80 -2.27 -12.50
C GLN A 397 -25.55 -1.29 -13.41
N GLY A 398 -26.33 -0.37 -12.85
CA GLY A 398 -27.07 0.65 -13.61
C GLY A 398 -26.16 1.56 -14.43
N ALA A 399 -25.05 2.03 -13.86
CA ALA A 399 -24.07 2.87 -14.57
C ALA A 399 -23.38 2.14 -15.74
N LEU A 400 -23.07 0.85 -15.56
CA LEU A 400 -22.51 0.01 -16.63
C LEU A 400 -23.56 -0.32 -17.70
N ASP A 401 -24.81 -0.56 -17.30
CA ASP A 401 -25.92 -0.83 -18.22
C ASP A 401 -26.27 0.39 -19.09
N GLU A 402 -26.34 1.60 -18.53
CA GLU A 402 -26.57 2.84 -19.29
C GLU A 402 -25.49 3.04 -20.37
N ARG A 403 -24.23 2.71 -20.05
CA ARG A 403 -23.12 2.80 -20.99
C ARG A 403 -23.22 1.78 -22.13
N LEU A 404 -23.75 0.58 -21.87
CA LEU A 404 -24.04 -0.42 -22.90
C LEU A 404 -25.26 -0.03 -23.74
N ASP A 405 -26.31 0.53 -23.14
CA ASP A 405 -27.50 1.00 -23.86
C ASP A 405 -27.15 2.14 -24.83
N LEU A 406 -26.26 3.06 -24.43
CA LEU A 406 -25.74 4.10 -25.32
C LEU A 406 -25.00 3.49 -26.53
N ALA A 407 -24.19 2.45 -26.32
CA ALA A 407 -23.50 1.75 -27.40
C ALA A 407 -24.47 0.99 -28.33
N VAL A 408 -25.54 0.39 -27.80
CA VAL A 408 -26.59 -0.25 -28.61
C VAL A 408 -27.33 0.79 -29.46
N LYS A 409 -27.65 1.95 -28.90
CA LYS A 409 -28.29 3.07 -29.59
C LYS A 409 -27.42 3.66 -30.71
N ASP A 410 -26.11 3.77 -30.46
CA ASP A 410 -25.14 4.15 -31.49
C ASP A 410 -25.08 3.13 -32.63
N LEU A 411 -25.08 1.83 -32.33
CA LEU A 411 -25.12 0.76 -33.33
C LEU A 411 -26.41 0.84 -34.18
N GLU A 412 -27.56 1.16 -33.58
CA GLU A 412 -28.82 1.40 -34.30
C GLU A 412 -28.78 2.65 -35.20
N ALA A 413 -27.97 3.64 -34.87
CA ALA A 413 -27.68 4.80 -35.70
C ALA A 413 -26.58 4.54 -36.75
N GLY A 414 -26.02 3.33 -36.84
CA GLY A 414 -24.93 2.97 -37.74
C GLY A 414 -23.53 3.42 -37.28
N ILE A 415 -23.37 3.76 -36.00
CA ILE A 415 -22.13 4.24 -35.39
C ILE A 415 -21.45 3.08 -34.63
N TYR A 416 -20.47 2.45 -35.27
CA TYR A 416 -19.81 1.25 -34.73
C TYR A 416 -18.64 1.54 -33.75
N SER A 417 -18.20 2.79 -33.65
CA SER A 417 -16.95 3.15 -32.95
C SER A 417 -17.02 3.15 -31.43
N SER A 418 -18.22 3.25 -30.84
CA SER A 418 -18.43 3.30 -29.39
C SER A 418 -18.58 1.93 -28.73
N ALA A 419 -19.10 0.94 -29.47
CA ALA A 419 -19.36 -0.41 -28.95
C ALA A 419 -18.09 -1.13 -28.44
N GLY A 420 -16.98 -1.04 -29.18
CA GLY A 420 -15.69 -1.61 -28.76
C GLY A 420 -15.21 -1.02 -27.41
N PRO A 421 -15.01 0.30 -27.31
CA PRO A 421 -14.66 0.97 -26.05
C PRO A 421 -15.63 0.69 -24.89
N ALA A 422 -16.94 0.66 -25.14
CA ALA A 422 -17.93 0.35 -24.10
C ALA A 422 -17.78 -1.08 -23.54
N MET A 423 -17.66 -2.08 -24.42
CA MET A 423 -17.40 -3.46 -24.00
C MET A 423 -16.07 -3.62 -23.26
N THR A 424 -14.99 -2.99 -23.76
CA THR A 424 -13.69 -3.03 -23.08
C THR A 424 -13.74 -2.40 -21.70
N PHE A 425 -14.47 -1.29 -21.54
CA PHE A 425 -14.68 -0.65 -20.25
C PHE A 425 -15.42 -1.57 -19.26
N VAL A 426 -16.56 -2.15 -19.65
CA VAL A 426 -17.32 -3.05 -18.77
C VAL A 426 -16.51 -4.30 -18.39
N GLN A 427 -15.76 -4.87 -19.33
CA GLN A 427 -14.84 -5.99 -19.04
C GLN A 427 -13.73 -5.61 -18.05
N ASP A 428 -13.26 -4.37 -18.07
CA ASP A 428 -12.23 -3.88 -17.16
C ASP A 428 -12.81 -3.58 -15.76
N ALA A 429 -14.04 -3.05 -15.68
CA ALA A 429 -14.78 -2.92 -14.42
C ALA A 429 -15.01 -4.28 -13.75
N MET A 430 -15.37 -5.31 -14.53
CA MET A 430 -15.50 -6.70 -14.03
C MET A 430 -14.17 -7.25 -13.48
N ARG A 431 -13.04 -7.02 -14.16
CA ARG A 431 -11.71 -7.43 -13.65
C ARG A 431 -11.31 -6.67 -12.38
N LEU A 432 -11.68 -5.40 -12.29
CA LEU A 432 -11.41 -4.56 -11.13
C LEU A 432 -12.22 -5.04 -9.91
N GLN A 433 -13.49 -5.38 -10.10
CA GLN A 433 -14.33 -5.99 -9.06
C GLN A 433 -13.78 -7.35 -8.61
N ASP A 434 -13.42 -8.24 -9.54
CA ASP A 434 -12.80 -9.54 -9.22
C ASP A 434 -11.51 -9.37 -8.38
N ALA A 435 -10.73 -8.31 -8.64
CA ALA A 435 -9.51 -7.99 -7.90
C ALA A 435 -9.79 -7.37 -6.51
N ILE A 436 -10.86 -6.60 -6.36
CA ILE A 436 -11.36 -6.08 -5.08
C ILE A 436 -11.82 -7.24 -4.20
N ASP A 437 -12.66 -8.12 -4.73
CA ASP A 437 -13.22 -9.26 -4.01
C ASP A 437 -12.13 -10.26 -3.59
N ALA A 438 -11.15 -10.51 -4.46
CA ALA A 438 -9.99 -11.32 -4.13
C ALA A 438 -9.08 -10.70 -3.04
N LEU A 439 -9.01 -9.37 -2.94
CA LEU A 439 -8.22 -8.65 -1.93
C LEU A 439 -8.96 -8.49 -0.60
N MET A 440 -10.29 -8.51 -0.62
CA MET A 440 -11.16 -8.24 0.53
C MET A 440 -10.85 -9.07 1.79
N PRO A 441 -10.52 -10.39 1.72
CA PRO A 441 -10.17 -11.17 2.91
C PRO A 441 -8.86 -10.72 3.58
N ASP A 442 -7.85 -10.39 2.76
CA ASP A 442 -6.55 -9.92 3.23
C ASP A 442 -6.64 -8.49 3.78
N TYR A 443 -7.39 -7.62 3.10
CA TYR A 443 -7.74 -6.28 3.59
C TYR A 443 -8.47 -6.33 4.93
N THR A 444 -9.50 -7.19 5.07
CA THR A 444 -10.27 -7.35 6.32
C THR A 444 -9.40 -7.85 7.46
N ARG A 445 -8.49 -8.79 7.19
CA ARG A 445 -7.49 -9.27 8.17
C ARG A 445 -6.52 -8.14 8.56
N ALA A 446 -5.95 -7.42 7.60
CA ALA A 446 -5.04 -6.31 7.87
C ALA A 446 -5.71 -5.19 8.68
N ALA A 447 -6.96 -4.84 8.33
CA ALA A 447 -7.74 -3.78 8.95
C ALA A 447 -8.27 -4.11 10.36
N SER A 448 -8.21 -5.38 10.78
CA SER A 448 -8.65 -5.87 12.10
C SER A 448 -7.49 -6.30 13.01
N THR A 449 -6.34 -6.68 12.45
CA THR A 449 -5.17 -7.14 13.22
C THR A 449 -4.20 -6.03 13.62
N GLY A 450 -4.36 -4.81 13.07
CA GLY A 450 -3.39 -3.72 13.29
C GLY A 450 -2.02 -3.98 12.67
N ALA A 451 -1.93 -4.94 11.73
CA ALA A 451 -0.68 -5.32 11.09
C ALA A 451 -0.09 -4.22 10.18
N VAL A 452 -0.92 -3.32 9.68
CA VAL A 452 -0.52 -2.23 8.78
C VAL A 452 -0.34 -0.96 9.58
N GLU A 453 0.79 -0.27 9.39
CA GLU A 453 1.17 0.93 10.16
C GLU A 453 0.14 2.06 10.02
N ASP A 454 -0.39 2.28 8.81
CA ASP A 454 -1.42 3.28 8.51
C ASP A 454 -2.70 2.60 7.98
N VAL A 455 -3.43 1.93 8.89
CA VAL A 455 -4.73 1.31 8.58
C VAL A 455 -5.72 2.34 8.00
N SER A 456 -5.69 3.59 8.47
CA SER A 456 -6.59 4.65 8.01
C SER A 456 -6.40 4.96 6.53
N ARG A 457 -5.16 5.18 6.08
CA ARG A 457 -4.85 5.37 4.66
C ARG A 457 -5.12 4.13 3.83
N MET A 458 -4.86 2.93 4.37
CA MET A 458 -5.20 1.68 3.67
C MET A 458 -6.71 1.58 3.39
N ARG A 459 -7.55 1.93 4.36
CA ARG A 459 -9.02 1.99 4.18
C ARG A 459 -9.41 3.02 3.12
N ILE A 460 -8.94 4.26 3.25
CA ILE A 460 -9.22 5.34 2.27
C ILE A 460 -8.86 4.91 0.85
N LEU A 461 -7.70 4.25 0.64
CA LEU A 461 -7.29 3.77 -0.67
C LEU A 461 -8.19 2.63 -1.20
N PHE A 462 -8.63 1.71 -0.34
CA PHE A 462 -9.53 0.62 -0.74
C PHE A 462 -10.93 1.15 -1.08
N ASP A 463 -11.46 2.04 -0.24
CA ASP A 463 -12.77 2.68 -0.43
C ASP A 463 -12.75 3.57 -1.71
N SER A 464 -11.68 4.33 -1.93
CA SER A 464 -11.44 5.08 -3.19
C SER A 464 -11.27 4.18 -4.43
N ALA A 465 -10.95 2.89 -4.27
CA ALA A 465 -10.90 1.96 -5.40
C ALA A 465 -12.31 1.44 -5.75
N LEU A 466 -13.14 1.16 -4.74
CA LEU A 466 -14.56 0.80 -4.88
C LEU A 466 -15.36 1.90 -5.59
N GLU A 467 -15.22 3.15 -5.15
CA GLU A 467 -15.90 4.32 -5.75
C GLU A 467 -15.58 4.52 -7.25
N LEU A 468 -14.41 4.05 -7.70
CA LEU A 468 -13.95 4.20 -9.08
C LEU A 468 -14.35 3.04 -10.00
N VAL A 469 -14.98 1.98 -9.50
CA VAL A 469 -15.48 0.85 -10.31
C VAL A 469 -16.54 1.25 -11.36
N PRO A 470 -17.55 2.09 -11.08
CA PRO A 470 -18.44 2.62 -12.11
C PRO A 470 -17.82 3.78 -12.93
N GLY A 471 -16.70 4.34 -12.46
CA GLY A 471 -16.11 5.58 -12.98
C GLY A 471 -15.12 5.37 -14.14
N PRO A 472 -14.82 6.41 -14.93
CA PRO A 472 -13.93 6.30 -16.10
C PRO A 472 -12.47 5.97 -15.75
N ASP A 473 -12.05 6.16 -14.50
CA ASP A 473 -10.65 6.15 -14.05
C ASP A 473 -10.18 4.81 -13.44
N HIS A 474 -10.51 3.67 -14.07
CA HIS A 474 -10.06 2.35 -13.58
C HIS A 474 -8.55 2.24 -13.35
N ALA A 475 -7.73 2.92 -14.15
CA ALA A 475 -6.27 2.95 -13.97
C ALA A 475 -5.86 3.54 -12.61
N LYS A 476 -6.64 4.48 -12.07
CA LYS A 476 -6.45 5.06 -10.73
C LYS A 476 -6.94 4.10 -9.64
N ALA A 477 -8.06 3.40 -9.85
CA ALA A 477 -8.53 2.35 -8.96
C ALA A 477 -7.51 1.22 -8.80
N TRP A 478 -6.96 0.71 -9.91
CA TRP A 478 -5.85 -0.25 -9.91
C TRP A 478 -4.62 0.25 -9.14
N ALA A 479 -4.23 1.52 -9.33
CA ALA A 479 -3.12 2.12 -8.60
C ALA A 479 -3.37 2.27 -7.08
N TYR A 480 -4.62 2.36 -6.65
CA TYR A 480 -5.00 2.32 -5.23
C TYR A 480 -4.98 0.89 -4.68
N LEU A 481 -5.53 -0.10 -5.39
CA LEU A 481 -5.45 -1.52 -4.99
C LEU A 481 -4.01 -2.01 -4.87
N GLN A 482 -3.13 -1.61 -5.78
CA GLN A 482 -1.69 -1.91 -5.70
C GLN A 482 -1.03 -1.29 -4.46
N GLN A 483 -1.41 -0.07 -4.07
CA GLN A 483 -0.93 0.53 -2.81
C GLN A 483 -1.48 -0.21 -1.58
N VAL A 484 -2.76 -0.60 -1.57
CA VAL A 484 -3.33 -1.42 -0.48
C VAL A 484 -2.60 -2.74 -0.34
N GLN A 485 -2.37 -3.46 -1.45
CA GLN A 485 -1.57 -4.70 -1.46
C GLN A 485 -0.16 -4.49 -0.92
N THR A 486 0.50 -3.39 -1.30
CA THR A 486 1.84 -3.03 -0.80
C THR A 486 1.82 -2.80 0.72
N MET A 487 0.86 -2.01 1.23
CA MET A 487 0.73 -1.72 2.66
C MET A 487 0.44 -2.99 3.49
N ILE A 488 -0.37 -3.91 2.96
CA ILE A 488 -0.63 -5.23 3.59
C ILE A 488 0.66 -6.07 3.65
N ALA A 489 1.46 -6.07 2.59
CA ALA A 489 2.73 -6.80 2.54
C ALA A 489 3.78 -6.20 3.49
N GLU A 490 3.97 -4.88 3.49
CA GLU A 490 4.86 -4.15 4.41
C GLU A 490 4.46 -4.40 5.88
N GLY A 491 3.15 -4.41 6.18
CA GLY A 491 2.64 -4.73 7.51
C GLY A 491 2.93 -6.17 7.94
N ALA A 492 2.81 -7.13 7.03
CA ALA A 492 3.17 -8.53 7.29
C ALA A 492 4.69 -8.69 7.53
N GLU A 493 5.53 -7.98 6.77
CA GLU A 493 6.98 -7.97 6.95
C GLU A 493 7.37 -7.33 8.30
N ASN A 494 6.79 -6.18 8.66
CA ASN A 494 7.03 -5.52 9.95
C ASN A 494 6.62 -6.39 11.14
N ASN A 495 5.46 -7.05 11.09
CA ASN A 495 5.05 -8.02 12.10
C ASN A 495 6.00 -9.22 12.18
N THR A 496 6.51 -9.69 11.05
CA THR A 496 7.50 -10.77 11.01
C THR A 496 8.81 -10.32 11.65
N ASN A 497 9.31 -9.13 11.31
CA ASN A 497 10.53 -8.56 11.90
C ASN A 497 10.39 -8.35 13.42
N ALA A 498 9.24 -7.85 13.89
CA ALA A 498 8.94 -7.72 15.31
C ALA A 498 8.90 -9.09 16.02
N PHE A 499 8.27 -10.10 15.42
CA PHE A 499 8.24 -11.47 15.95
C PHE A 499 9.65 -12.12 16.00
N MET A 500 10.51 -11.84 15.02
CA MET A 500 11.88 -12.37 14.97
C MET A 500 12.88 -11.66 15.89
N ALA A 501 12.56 -10.46 16.39
CA ALA A 501 13.49 -9.63 17.16
C ALA A 501 13.96 -10.29 18.47
N ASP A 502 13.04 -10.96 19.18
CA ASP A 502 13.33 -11.67 20.43
C ASP A 502 13.86 -13.11 20.20
N ILE A 503 13.96 -13.57 18.94
CA ILE A 503 14.35 -14.94 18.59
C ILE A 503 15.86 -14.99 18.30
N PRO A 504 16.63 -15.93 18.92
CA PRO A 504 18.05 -16.09 18.66
C PRO A 504 18.34 -16.39 17.19
N GLU A 505 19.37 -15.74 16.65
CA GLU A 505 19.67 -15.74 15.20
C GLU A 505 19.91 -17.14 14.63
N ASP A 506 20.52 -18.03 15.42
CA ASP A 506 20.80 -19.42 15.05
C ASP A 506 19.54 -20.30 14.90
N VAL A 507 18.38 -19.82 15.34
CA VAL A 507 17.08 -20.50 15.21
C VAL A 507 15.99 -19.69 14.48
N ARG A 508 16.21 -18.41 14.15
CA ARG A 508 15.24 -17.58 13.39
C ARG A 508 14.73 -18.26 12.12
N ARG A 509 15.59 -19.01 11.40
CA ARG A 509 15.18 -19.76 10.19
C ARG A 509 14.04 -20.75 10.46
N PHE A 510 14.05 -21.45 11.60
CA PHE A 510 13.01 -22.40 11.97
C PHE A 510 11.71 -21.70 12.39
N ALA A 511 11.81 -20.53 13.05
CA ALA A 511 10.67 -19.68 13.35
C ALA A 511 10.02 -19.13 12.06
N MET A 512 10.83 -18.75 11.07
CA MET A 512 10.35 -18.31 9.75
C MET A 512 9.69 -19.46 8.98
N SER A 513 10.30 -20.64 8.96
CA SER A 513 9.72 -21.88 8.45
C SER A 513 8.34 -22.18 9.06
N ARG A 514 8.14 -21.94 10.37
CA ARG A 514 6.86 -22.13 11.07
C ARG A 514 5.79 -21.15 10.58
N LEU A 515 6.15 -19.88 10.44
CA LEU A 515 5.27 -18.83 9.95
C LEU A 515 4.87 -19.08 8.49
N ASN A 516 5.84 -19.46 7.66
CA ASN A 516 5.63 -19.82 6.26
C ASN A 516 4.71 -21.05 6.12
N TRP A 517 4.89 -22.10 6.93
CA TRP A 517 3.99 -23.26 6.93
C TRP A 517 2.55 -22.87 7.28
N THR A 518 2.37 -22.06 8.33
CA THR A 518 1.04 -21.62 8.80
C THR A 518 0.34 -20.75 7.76
N SER A 519 1.10 -19.89 7.08
CA SER A 519 0.63 -19.07 5.95
C SER A 519 0.25 -19.94 4.75
N ALA A 520 1.08 -20.91 4.38
CA ALA A 520 0.82 -21.86 3.29
C ALA A 520 -0.47 -22.65 3.51
N ARG A 521 -0.69 -23.19 4.72
CA ARG A 521 -1.94 -23.86 5.11
C ARG A 521 -3.17 -22.95 4.98
N THR A 522 -3.03 -21.68 5.36
CA THR A 522 -4.13 -20.70 5.25
C THR A 522 -4.47 -20.44 3.79
N ARG A 523 -3.44 -20.30 2.93
CA ARG A 523 -3.62 -20.15 1.48
C ARG A 523 -4.22 -21.40 0.82
N MET A 524 -3.71 -22.60 1.15
CA MET A 524 -4.28 -23.88 0.70
C MET A 524 -5.78 -23.97 0.99
N LYS A 525 -6.21 -23.53 2.19
CA LYS A 525 -7.62 -23.48 2.53
C LYS A 525 -8.40 -22.49 1.65
N GLY A 526 -7.91 -21.27 1.46
CA GLY A 526 -8.58 -20.27 0.60
C GLY A 526 -8.67 -20.68 -0.87
N GLU A 527 -7.65 -21.35 -1.40
CA GLU A 527 -7.67 -21.95 -2.74
C GLU A 527 -8.71 -23.09 -2.83
N MET A 528 -8.90 -23.86 -1.75
CA MET A 528 -9.96 -24.89 -1.66
C MET A 528 -11.36 -24.29 -1.46
N ASP A 529 -11.50 -23.21 -0.68
CA ASP A 529 -12.74 -22.43 -0.56
C ASP A 529 -13.17 -21.91 -1.95
N LYS A 530 -12.24 -21.34 -2.71
CA LYS A 530 -12.45 -20.90 -4.11
C LYS A 530 -12.90 -22.04 -5.02
N LEU A 531 -12.27 -23.22 -4.95
CA LEU A 531 -12.69 -24.38 -5.74
C LEU A 531 -14.10 -24.83 -5.36
N ARG A 532 -14.38 -24.99 -4.05
CA ARG A 532 -15.70 -25.35 -3.51
C ARG A 532 -16.78 -24.40 -4.03
N ASP A 533 -16.57 -23.10 -3.90
CA ASP A 533 -17.58 -22.08 -4.22
C ASP A 533 -17.80 -22.00 -5.74
N THR A 534 -16.75 -22.17 -6.54
CA THR A 534 -16.88 -22.25 -8.01
C THR A 534 -17.67 -23.48 -8.44
N ILE A 535 -17.42 -24.65 -7.83
CA ILE A 535 -18.21 -25.87 -8.09
C ILE A 535 -19.67 -25.63 -7.69
N ALA A 536 -19.90 -25.14 -6.46
CA ALA A 536 -21.24 -24.90 -5.92
C ALA A 536 -22.05 -23.96 -6.82
N GLN A 537 -21.45 -22.84 -7.26
CA GLN A 537 -22.08 -21.90 -8.17
C GLN A 537 -22.41 -22.54 -9.52
N THR A 538 -21.48 -23.31 -10.09
CA THR A 538 -21.62 -23.95 -11.41
C THR A 538 -22.77 -24.97 -11.45
N ILE A 539 -22.97 -25.74 -10.38
CA ILE A 539 -23.99 -26.79 -10.30
C ILE A 539 -25.26 -26.36 -9.56
N SER A 540 -25.33 -25.11 -9.09
CA SER A 540 -26.49 -24.58 -8.35
C SER A 540 -27.74 -24.53 -9.24
N GLY A 541 -28.87 -24.95 -8.68
CA GLY A 541 -30.17 -24.94 -9.36
C GLY A 541 -30.51 -26.22 -10.14
N ASP A 542 -29.58 -27.15 -10.33
CA ASP A 542 -29.87 -28.47 -10.88
C ASP A 542 -30.10 -29.52 -9.75
N PRO A 543 -31.30 -30.11 -9.64
CA PRO A 543 -31.58 -31.15 -8.64
C PRO A 543 -30.70 -32.41 -8.76
N GLU A 544 -30.17 -32.73 -9.95
CA GLU A 544 -29.33 -33.91 -10.17
C GLU A 544 -27.98 -33.83 -9.43
N TYR A 545 -27.53 -32.62 -9.06
CA TYR A 545 -26.26 -32.40 -8.36
C TYR A 545 -26.39 -32.10 -6.86
N SER A 546 -27.60 -32.27 -6.28
CA SER A 546 -27.84 -32.03 -4.84
C SER A 546 -26.91 -32.83 -3.91
N GLU A 547 -26.68 -34.11 -4.19
CA GLU A 547 -25.74 -34.95 -3.42
C GLU A 547 -24.28 -34.47 -3.54
N ILE A 548 -23.89 -33.84 -4.65
CA ILE A 548 -22.55 -33.26 -4.80
C ILE A 548 -22.45 -31.99 -3.93
N LEU A 549 -23.45 -31.11 -3.97
CA LEU A 549 -23.51 -29.90 -3.16
C LEU A 549 -23.43 -30.20 -1.66
N ASP A 550 -24.17 -31.20 -1.18
CA ASP A 550 -24.15 -31.62 0.23
C ASP A 550 -22.77 -32.16 0.67
N ASN A 551 -22.05 -32.83 -0.23
CA ASN A 551 -20.74 -33.45 0.05
C ASN A 551 -19.53 -32.55 -0.29
N LEU A 552 -19.73 -31.31 -0.75
CA LEU A 552 -18.62 -30.38 -1.04
C LEU A 552 -17.71 -30.07 0.18
N GLY A 553 -18.19 -30.34 1.40
CA GLY A 553 -17.38 -30.28 2.61
C GLY A 553 -16.29 -31.36 2.71
N GLU A 554 -16.40 -32.48 2.00
CA GLU A 554 -15.42 -33.57 2.05
C GLU A 554 -14.05 -33.18 1.47
N LEU A 555 -14.00 -32.16 0.61
CA LEU A 555 -12.77 -31.61 0.03
C LEU A 555 -11.72 -31.19 1.09
N TYR A 556 -12.17 -30.79 2.28
CA TYR A 556 -11.27 -30.36 3.35
C TYR A 556 -10.60 -31.54 4.08
N THR A 557 -11.17 -32.74 4.03
CA THR A 557 -10.65 -33.95 4.70
C THR A 557 -9.20 -34.24 4.34
N TYR A 558 -8.85 -34.07 3.06
CA TYR A 558 -7.49 -34.24 2.54
C TYR A 558 -6.50 -33.16 3.03
N ILE A 559 -7.00 -31.97 3.39
CA ILE A 559 -6.19 -30.89 3.96
C ILE A 559 -6.03 -31.07 5.49
N GLU A 560 -6.94 -31.80 6.17
CA GLU A 560 -6.82 -32.04 7.62
C GLU A 560 -5.56 -32.81 8.00
N GLY A 561 -5.09 -33.74 7.15
CA GLY A 561 -3.82 -34.46 7.38
C GLY A 561 -2.58 -33.55 7.36
N LEU A 562 -2.66 -32.42 6.66
CA LEU A 562 -1.65 -31.37 6.61
C LEU A 562 -1.88 -30.41 7.79
N ASP A 563 -1.65 -30.90 9.00
CA ASP A 563 -2.00 -30.23 10.27
C ASP A 563 -0.91 -29.27 10.81
N LEU A 564 -0.99 -28.96 12.11
CA LEU A 564 -0.03 -28.08 12.81
C LEU A 564 1.15 -28.84 13.45
N ARG A 565 1.22 -30.18 13.37
CA ARG A 565 2.32 -30.96 13.98
C ARG A 565 3.69 -30.51 13.50
N LEU A 566 3.85 -30.14 12.22
CA LEU A 566 5.12 -29.61 11.72
C LEU A 566 5.47 -28.24 12.34
N ALA A 567 4.47 -27.37 12.57
CA ALA A 567 4.67 -26.10 13.26
C ALA A 567 5.12 -26.31 14.71
N ASP A 568 4.50 -27.26 15.42
CA ASP A 568 4.89 -27.63 16.79
C ASP A 568 6.32 -28.20 16.84
N ARG A 569 6.73 -29.00 15.85
CA ARG A 569 8.10 -29.52 15.76
C ARG A 569 9.12 -28.41 15.45
N LEU A 570 8.77 -27.44 14.61
CA LEU A 570 9.62 -26.27 14.35
C LEU A 570 9.79 -25.41 15.61
N ASP A 571 8.73 -25.19 16.38
CA ASP A 571 8.82 -24.55 17.71
C ASP A 571 9.68 -25.36 18.69
N ALA A 572 9.58 -26.68 18.67
CA ALA A 572 10.42 -27.55 19.49
C ALA A 572 11.92 -27.52 19.09
N ILE A 573 12.27 -27.02 17.90
CA ILE A 573 13.65 -26.71 17.48
C ILE A 573 14.06 -25.32 17.95
N VAL A 574 13.19 -24.31 17.80
CA VAL A 574 13.46 -22.92 18.25
C VAL A 574 13.73 -22.86 19.75
N ASN A 575 13.00 -23.64 20.55
CA ASN A 575 13.16 -23.71 22.00
C ASN A 575 14.28 -24.66 22.47
N ALA A 576 15.02 -25.33 21.57
CA ALA A 576 16.09 -26.26 21.93
C ALA A 576 17.48 -25.60 21.86
N GLU A 577 18.30 -25.83 22.90
CA GLU A 577 19.71 -25.44 22.91
C GLU A 577 20.48 -26.09 21.74
N GLN A 578 21.53 -25.43 21.27
CA GLN A 578 22.34 -25.93 20.17
C GLN A 578 23.09 -27.21 20.59
N GLY A 579 22.77 -28.34 19.95
CA GLY A 579 23.38 -29.62 20.27
C GLY A 579 22.56 -30.83 19.83
N PRO A 580 22.84 -32.03 20.39
CA PRO A 580 22.20 -33.29 20.01
C PRO A 580 20.67 -33.29 20.17
N GLU A 581 20.13 -32.53 21.13
CA GLU A 581 18.68 -32.40 21.28
C GLU A 581 18.07 -31.68 20.07
N ARG A 582 18.64 -30.55 19.64
CA ARG A 582 18.15 -29.82 18.46
C ARG A 582 18.20 -30.65 17.18
N GLU A 583 19.26 -31.44 16.98
CA GLU A 583 19.35 -32.36 15.83
C GLU A 583 18.34 -33.51 15.90
N THR A 584 18.00 -33.96 17.12
CA THR A 584 16.88 -34.91 17.33
C THR A 584 15.55 -34.26 16.93
N ARG A 585 15.29 -33.02 17.35
CA ARG A 585 14.08 -32.25 16.99
C ARG A 585 14.00 -31.95 15.48
N LYS A 586 15.11 -31.64 14.82
CA LYS A 586 15.20 -31.52 13.35
C LYS A 586 14.84 -32.84 12.66
N THR A 587 15.27 -33.98 13.23
CA THR A 587 14.92 -35.32 12.72
C THR A 587 13.43 -35.63 12.88
N GLU A 588 12.81 -35.25 14.01
CA GLU A 588 11.37 -35.36 14.23
C GLU A 588 10.55 -34.48 13.27
N ALA A 589 10.95 -33.22 13.07
CA ALA A 589 10.30 -32.31 12.11
C ALA A 589 10.31 -32.89 10.70
N ARG A 590 11.45 -33.45 10.27
CA ARG A 590 11.57 -34.14 8.97
C ARG A 590 10.71 -35.39 8.82
N ALA A 591 10.37 -36.07 9.92
CA ALA A 591 9.47 -37.20 9.85
C ALA A 591 8.05 -36.74 9.47
N VAL A 592 7.54 -35.72 10.16
CA VAL A 592 6.23 -35.10 9.86
C VAL A 592 6.21 -34.47 8.46
N LEU A 593 7.29 -33.80 8.06
CA LEU A 593 7.42 -33.23 6.71
C LEU A 593 7.30 -34.30 5.62
N ARG A 594 7.88 -35.49 5.82
CA ARG A 594 7.74 -36.62 4.89
C ARG A 594 6.31 -37.17 4.87
N GLU A 595 5.65 -37.32 6.03
CA GLU A 595 4.22 -37.70 6.08
C GLU A 595 3.36 -36.74 5.25
N TYR A 596 3.61 -35.43 5.31
CA TYR A 596 2.87 -34.43 4.52
C TYR A 596 3.19 -34.48 3.02
N LEU A 597 4.45 -34.72 2.64
CA LEU A 597 4.82 -34.89 1.22
C LEU A 597 4.22 -36.17 0.62
N ASP A 598 4.15 -37.25 1.41
CA ASP A 598 3.48 -38.49 1.02
C ASP A 598 1.97 -38.27 0.86
N GLU A 599 1.32 -37.52 1.77
CA GLU A 599 -0.09 -37.14 1.66
C GLU A 599 -0.36 -36.30 0.40
N LEU A 600 0.50 -35.30 0.13
CA LEU A 600 0.46 -34.49 -1.09
C LEU A 600 0.77 -35.28 -2.36
N SER A 601 1.26 -36.51 -2.29
CA SER A 601 1.48 -37.38 -3.45
C SER A 601 0.22 -38.12 -3.92
N GLN A 602 -0.88 -38.06 -3.14
CA GLN A 602 -2.14 -38.71 -3.50
C GLN A 602 -2.75 -38.10 -4.79
N PRO A 603 -3.41 -38.92 -5.64
CA PRO A 603 -4.00 -38.47 -6.91
C PRO A 603 -4.96 -37.27 -6.77
N PHE A 604 -5.72 -37.22 -5.67
CA PHE A 604 -6.63 -36.12 -5.35
C PHE A 604 -5.98 -34.74 -5.53
N PHE A 605 -4.75 -34.57 -5.08
CA PHE A 605 -4.06 -33.28 -5.16
C PHE A 605 -3.59 -32.90 -6.58
N GLN A 606 -3.39 -33.88 -7.45
CA GLN A 606 -3.14 -33.64 -8.88
C GLN A 606 -4.44 -33.23 -9.59
N ASP A 607 -5.55 -33.88 -9.24
CA ASP A 607 -6.87 -33.54 -9.78
C ASP A 607 -7.32 -32.15 -9.29
N VAL A 608 -7.12 -31.81 -8.02
CA VAL A 608 -7.42 -30.47 -7.47
C VAL A 608 -6.63 -29.36 -8.19
N ASP A 609 -5.30 -29.46 -8.31
CA ASP A 609 -4.49 -28.38 -8.87
C ASP A 609 -4.54 -28.29 -10.42
N SER A 610 -4.88 -29.38 -11.12
CA SER A 610 -4.77 -29.42 -12.60
C SER A 610 -5.87 -30.17 -13.35
N GLY A 611 -6.65 -31.01 -12.68
CA GLY A 611 -7.71 -31.84 -13.29
C GLY A 611 -9.14 -31.37 -13.02
N ASN A 612 -9.36 -30.40 -12.13
CA ASN A 612 -10.69 -30.14 -11.56
C ASN A 612 -11.70 -29.58 -12.58
N GLY A 613 -11.25 -28.78 -13.55
CA GLY A 613 -12.11 -28.24 -14.63
C GLY A 613 -13.04 -27.07 -14.25
N PHE A 614 -13.08 -26.66 -12.98
CA PHE A 614 -13.92 -25.56 -12.48
C PHE A 614 -13.12 -24.28 -12.23
N ALA A 615 -11.99 -24.37 -11.51
CA ALA A 615 -11.21 -23.22 -11.07
C ALA A 615 -9.70 -23.46 -11.20
N ASN A 616 -8.95 -22.44 -11.60
CA ASN A 616 -7.49 -22.44 -11.49
C ASN A 616 -7.10 -22.20 -10.02
N VAL A 617 -6.52 -23.23 -9.37
CA VAL A 617 -6.14 -23.25 -7.96
C VAL A 617 -4.76 -23.91 -7.77
N ASN A 618 -4.05 -23.54 -6.71
CA ASN A 618 -2.68 -24.01 -6.44
C ASN A 618 -2.52 -24.57 -5.02
N VAL A 619 -3.40 -25.48 -4.60
CA VAL A 619 -3.43 -26.04 -3.24
C VAL A 619 -2.15 -26.84 -2.97
N ALA A 620 -1.89 -27.87 -3.78
CA ALA A 620 -0.78 -28.79 -3.55
C ALA A 620 0.57 -28.18 -3.93
N ALA A 621 0.61 -27.34 -4.97
CA ALA A 621 1.79 -26.57 -5.36
C ALA A 621 2.24 -25.61 -4.24
N THR A 622 1.31 -24.89 -3.60
CA THR A 622 1.60 -24.03 -2.44
C THR A 622 2.17 -24.84 -1.29
N ALA A 623 1.56 -25.99 -0.99
CA ALA A 623 2.00 -26.86 0.11
C ALA A 623 3.42 -27.41 -0.11
N ARG A 624 3.70 -27.97 -1.31
CA ARG A 624 5.02 -28.53 -1.64
C ARG A 624 6.12 -27.48 -1.61
N SER A 625 5.89 -26.29 -2.17
CA SER A 625 6.89 -25.20 -2.13
C SER A 625 7.31 -24.86 -0.70
N ALA A 626 6.33 -24.72 0.20
CA ALA A 626 6.61 -24.43 1.61
C ALA A 626 7.36 -25.58 2.30
N LEU A 627 7.00 -26.84 2.04
CA LEU A 627 7.68 -28.00 2.63
C LEU A 627 9.11 -28.18 2.09
N ASP A 628 9.34 -27.93 0.80
CA ASP A 628 10.68 -27.99 0.19
C ASP A 628 11.61 -26.90 0.74
N ASP A 629 11.08 -25.71 1.04
CA ASP A 629 11.81 -24.65 1.73
C ASP A 629 12.15 -25.09 3.17
N ILE A 630 11.20 -25.69 3.89
CA ILE A 630 11.40 -26.16 5.28
C ILE A 630 12.44 -27.29 5.36
N ASP A 631 12.46 -28.27 4.43
CA ASP A 631 13.49 -29.32 4.47
C ASP A 631 14.89 -28.78 4.16
N ARG A 632 15.00 -27.74 3.31
CA ARG A 632 16.24 -27.00 3.10
C ARG A 632 16.73 -26.31 4.37
N GLU A 633 15.86 -25.61 5.10
CA GLU A 633 16.22 -24.99 6.39
C GLU A 633 16.55 -26.02 7.48
N LEU A 634 15.92 -27.20 7.46
CA LEU A 634 16.26 -28.36 8.31
C LEU A 634 17.56 -29.06 7.89
N ALA A 635 18.07 -28.83 6.68
CA ALA A 635 19.38 -29.33 6.22
C ALA A 635 20.55 -28.46 6.67
N ALA A 636 20.30 -27.17 6.93
CA ALA A 636 21.25 -26.22 7.50
C ALA A 636 21.42 -26.38 9.03
#